data_AF-A0AAZ3QL03-F1
#
_entry.id   AF-A0AAZ3QL03-F1
#
_cell.length_a   1.000
_cell.length_b   1.000
_cell.length_c   1.000
_cell.angle_alpha   90.00
_cell.angle_beta   90.00
_cell.angle_gamma   90.00
#
_symmetry.space_group_name_H-M   'P 1'
#
loop_
_entity.id
_entity.type
_entity.pdbx_description
1 polymer ?
#
loop_
_entity_poly.entity_id
_entity_poly.type
_entity_poly.pdbx_seq_one_letter_code
_entity_poly.pdbx_strand_id
1 'polypeptide(L)'
;MRALNPVPCSLTQPSPRTRAPSVCLTTQTPKRRSSGCDPRRSVPMLCLWRTRRVPPISARASWFWQYGEWVEVVVDDRLPVREGRLLFSYSCTRNEYWSALVEKAYAKLIGSYGSLKGGNISEAMEDFTGGIAYSLPVSSHTPRVMWKALSAALSRGSLLSCFIQASNYREIGTVTAEGLVKGHAYAITDTDTVKNPDGEALLLRLRNPWGFVEYSGPWSDKSKDWDDVDAAEKKRIELKKSEDGEFWMNVEDFTRLFDTVELCSVNPEPIVDGETPDSPAAPTSAWTLSSHKGSWVSGSTAGGSRSYRRSFWKNPQFQLVLAEQDKEEEDDDEDEDEEMTPEEKMVAEKQKKKAKQCTVLVELLQKDRRKRNKINFLHIAFHIYRVPPELQGLCLDQSFFSNQHPVGRSGKYQPLRAVWRKVRLDPGNYVILASTYRPNVPAEFFLRVFSKTGNNLGTQDFTCSTGFLMVMSMPPVLPEDRKRVQKTFDEVAGPDDKLNAKEFMKLVNSVLDKDYQLPLETCRQLIFGEETGGRSSLTREQTEPVLASLRSLQSIFFKFDQDSSGTMSPFELSLALQAAGVQCDGHVIQLLWERFGSGELHLPFHGFVACVSRLRKLFALFKSESNPEIKGVEINAWLLRLLTV
;
A
#
# COMPACT_ATOMS: atom_id res chain seq x y z
N MET A 1 37.85 31.26 27.43
CA MET A 1 38.73 31.97 26.45
C MET A 1 39.15 30.96 25.38
N ARG A 2 39.40 31.45 24.16
CA ARG A 2 39.91 30.71 22.97
C ARG A 2 39.00 29.61 22.40
N ALA A 3 38.35 29.97 21.30
CA ALA A 3 37.83 29.04 20.29
C ALA A 3 38.98 28.50 19.40
N LEU A 4 38.73 27.38 18.72
CA LEU A 4 39.51 26.89 17.58
C LEU A 4 38.54 26.43 16.48
N ASN A 5 38.63 27.04 15.29
CA ASN A 5 38.11 26.48 14.03
C ASN A 5 39.25 25.71 13.35
N PRO A 6 38.96 24.58 12.65
CA PRO A 6 38.85 24.58 11.18
C PRO A 6 37.75 23.60 10.66
N VAL A 7 37.32 23.54 9.38
CA VAL A 7 37.47 24.35 8.15
C VAL A 7 36.23 24.05 7.25
N PRO A 8 35.77 24.94 6.35
CA PRO A 8 34.58 24.68 5.53
C PRO A 8 34.88 23.87 4.25
N CYS A 9 34.17 22.75 4.05
CA CYS A 9 34.07 22.10 2.74
C CYS A 9 32.81 22.56 2.01
N SER A 10 32.99 23.35 0.96
CA SER A 10 31.95 23.74 0.02
C SER A 10 31.66 22.64 -1.00
N LEU A 11 30.44 22.10 -1.01
CA LEU A 11 29.87 21.44 -2.19
C LEU A 11 28.50 22.03 -2.49
N THR A 12 28.46 22.84 -3.54
CA THR A 12 27.27 23.45 -4.11
C THR A 12 26.51 22.45 -4.99
N GLN A 13 25.23 22.19 -4.69
CA GLN A 13 24.16 22.16 -5.69
C GLN A 13 22.76 22.10 -5.02
N PRO A 14 21.82 23.02 -5.35
CA PRO A 14 20.45 22.95 -4.89
C PRO A 14 19.55 22.27 -5.93
N SER A 15 19.07 21.05 -5.64
CA SER A 15 17.91 20.48 -6.36
C SER A 15 16.61 20.98 -5.72
N PRO A 16 15.61 21.50 -6.47
CA PRO A 16 14.37 22.00 -5.90
C PRO A 16 13.53 20.84 -5.34
N ARG A 17 13.55 20.66 -4.02
CA ARG A 17 12.60 19.76 -3.34
C ARG A 17 11.25 20.45 -3.25
N THR A 18 10.39 20.22 -4.24
CA THR A 18 8.94 20.44 -4.13
C THR A 18 8.37 19.50 -3.06
N ARG A 19 8.46 19.93 -1.80
CA ARG A 19 7.59 19.42 -0.74
C ARG A 19 6.19 19.94 -1.01
N ALA A 20 5.27 19.05 -1.38
CA ALA A 20 3.86 19.38 -1.31
C ALA A 20 3.50 19.79 0.13
N PRO A 21 2.79 20.91 0.33
CA PRO A 21 2.34 21.32 1.66
C PRO A 21 1.25 20.36 2.16
N SER A 22 1.55 19.60 3.20
CA SER A 22 0.62 18.65 3.82
C SER A 22 -0.34 19.33 4.79
N VAL A 23 -1.62 18.98 4.75
CA VAL A 23 -2.64 19.42 5.72
C VAL A 23 -2.21 19.05 7.14
N CYS A 24 -2.47 19.94 8.12
CA CYS A 24 -2.19 19.67 9.53
C CYS A 24 -3.47 19.32 10.29
N LEU A 25 -3.64 18.03 10.61
CA LEU A 25 -4.59 17.59 11.63
C LEU A 25 -4.26 18.15 13.03
N THR A 26 -3.00 18.53 13.28
CA THR A 26 -2.60 19.19 14.54
C THR A 26 -2.93 20.68 14.49
N THR A 27 -3.95 21.08 15.23
CA THR A 27 -4.39 22.47 15.41
C THR A 27 -3.26 23.38 15.88
N GLN A 28 -2.91 24.40 15.09
CA GLN A 28 -2.20 25.58 15.58
C GLN A 28 -3.22 26.70 15.77
N THR A 29 -3.53 26.99 17.03
CA THR A 29 -4.53 27.98 17.41
C THR A 29 -3.98 29.42 17.32
N PRO A 30 -4.70 30.35 16.69
CA PRO A 30 -4.40 31.78 16.81
C PRO A 30 -4.62 32.28 18.24
N LYS A 31 -3.84 33.28 18.69
CA LYS A 31 -4.01 33.90 20.00
C LYS A 31 -5.16 34.94 19.98
N ARG A 32 -6.34 34.63 20.55
CA ARG A 32 -6.98 35.42 21.65
C ARG A 32 -8.48 35.17 21.92
N ARG A 33 -8.81 35.46 23.19
CA ARG A 33 -10.06 36.02 23.79
C ARG A 33 -11.41 35.33 23.56
N SER A 34 -12.19 35.37 24.63
CA SER A 34 -13.41 34.62 24.87
C SER A 34 -14.68 35.41 24.52
N SER A 35 -15.56 34.76 23.76
CA SER A 35 -17.01 34.96 23.76
C SER A 35 -17.67 33.57 23.79
N GLY A 36 -18.86 33.45 24.39
CA GLY A 36 -19.50 32.15 24.66
C GLY A 36 -20.20 31.56 23.43
N CYS A 37 -20.26 30.23 23.37
CA CYS A 37 -20.97 29.46 22.33
C CYS A 37 -22.13 28.66 22.96
N ASP A 38 -23.24 28.51 22.23
CA ASP A 38 -24.44 27.75 22.62
C ASP A 38 -24.19 26.23 22.46
N PRO A 39 -24.64 25.35 23.39
CA PRO A 39 -24.18 23.96 23.42
C PRO A 39 -25.09 23.05 22.60
N ARG A 40 -24.96 23.05 21.26
CA ARG A 40 -25.61 22.06 20.40
C ARG A 40 -24.81 21.72 19.13
N ARG A 41 -24.53 20.41 18.96
CA ARG A 41 -24.12 19.70 17.73
C ARG A 41 -22.64 19.84 17.27
N SER A 42 -21.82 18.87 17.67
CA SER A 42 -20.50 18.54 17.11
C SER A 42 -20.62 17.62 15.87
N VAL A 43 -20.93 18.18 14.68
CA VAL A 43 -21.40 17.37 13.53
C VAL A 43 -20.32 16.72 12.63
N PRO A 44 -19.08 17.20 12.45
CA PRO A 44 -18.14 16.59 11.48
C PRO A 44 -17.89 15.09 11.73
N MET A 45 -17.90 14.68 12.99
CA MET A 45 -17.82 13.27 13.36
C MET A 45 -19.19 12.60 13.57
N LEU A 46 -20.29 13.32 13.85
CA LEU A 46 -21.58 12.64 14.01
C LEU A 46 -22.10 11.99 12.71
N CYS A 47 -21.67 12.47 11.55
CA CYS A 47 -21.94 11.80 10.27
C CYS A 47 -21.19 10.47 10.09
N LEU A 48 -20.04 10.24 10.75
CA LEU A 48 -19.37 8.93 10.76
C LEU A 48 -20.27 7.85 11.42
N TRP A 49 -20.94 8.22 12.51
CA TRP A 49 -21.60 7.27 13.42
C TRP A 49 -23.01 6.82 13.00
N ARG A 50 -23.56 7.29 11.87
CA ARG A 50 -24.85 6.82 11.34
C ARG A 50 -24.74 5.64 10.38
N THR A 51 -23.53 5.26 9.95
CA THR A 51 -23.34 4.12 9.03
C THR A 51 -23.36 2.79 9.80
N ARG A 52 -24.24 1.85 9.41
CA ARG A 52 -24.49 0.56 10.09
C ARG A 52 -23.28 -0.40 10.19
N ARG A 53 -22.09 -0.02 9.70
CA ARG A 53 -20.88 -0.86 9.64
C ARG A 53 -19.75 -0.44 10.58
N VAL A 54 -19.88 0.69 11.28
CA VAL A 54 -18.86 1.19 12.22
C VAL A 54 -19.16 0.67 13.63
N PRO A 55 -18.20 -0.01 14.32
CA PRO A 55 -18.41 -0.46 15.69
C PRO A 55 -18.59 0.73 16.67
N PRO A 56 -19.36 0.57 17.76
CA PRO A 56 -19.61 1.67 18.69
C PRO A 56 -18.35 2.09 19.45
N ILE A 57 -18.14 3.40 19.56
CA ILE A 57 -17.09 3.98 20.40
C ILE A 57 -17.59 4.09 21.85
N SER A 58 -16.78 3.63 22.79
CA SER A 58 -16.98 3.87 24.22
C SER A 58 -16.00 4.91 24.75
N ALA A 59 -16.24 5.45 25.95
CA ALA A 59 -15.35 6.41 26.59
C ALA A 59 -13.92 5.90 26.88
N ARG A 60 -13.64 4.60 26.69
CA ARG A 60 -12.31 3.99 26.92
C ARG A 60 -11.76 3.21 25.72
N ALA A 61 -12.59 2.88 24.73
CA ALA A 61 -12.20 2.07 23.58
C ALA A 61 -12.83 2.60 22.30
N SER A 62 -11.99 2.83 21.30
CA SER A 62 -12.37 3.29 19.96
C SER A 62 -11.95 2.26 18.93
N TRP A 63 -12.79 2.03 17.92
CA TRP A 63 -12.51 1.10 16.84
C TRP A 63 -12.05 1.84 15.60
N PHE A 64 -10.98 1.35 14.98
CA PHE A 64 -10.43 1.92 13.75
C PHE A 64 -10.25 0.81 12.71
N TRP A 65 -10.64 1.08 11.48
CA TRP A 65 -10.33 0.21 10.36
C TRP A 65 -8.84 0.29 10.03
N GLN A 66 -8.19 -0.86 9.91
CA GLN A 66 -6.78 -1.01 9.54
C GLN A 66 -6.66 -2.16 8.54
N TYR A 67 -6.59 -1.83 7.25
CA TYR A 67 -6.20 -2.78 6.19
C TYR A 67 -7.05 -4.06 6.18
N GLY A 68 -8.37 -3.89 6.23
CA GLY A 68 -9.38 -4.96 6.19
C GLY A 68 -9.98 -5.33 7.53
N GLU A 69 -9.34 -4.97 8.65
CA GLU A 69 -9.74 -5.40 10.00
C GLU A 69 -10.12 -4.20 10.88
N TRP A 70 -11.16 -4.35 11.70
CA TRP A 70 -11.49 -3.38 12.74
C TRP A 70 -10.66 -3.66 14.00
N VAL A 71 -9.84 -2.69 14.40
CA VAL A 71 -8.92 -2.78 15.54
C VAL A 71 -9.45 -1.94 16.69
N GLU A 72 -9.70 -2.59 17.83
CA GLU A 72 -10.03 -1.90 19.08
C GLU A 72 -8.77 -1.26 19.70
N VAL A 73 -8.87 0.00 20.09
CA VAL A 73 -7.79 0.74 20.75
C VAL A 73 -8.29 1.31 22.07
N VAL A 74 -7.86 0.68 23.16
CA VAL A 74 -8.17 1.11 24.53
C VAL A 74 -7.20 2.20 24.99
N VAL A 75 -7.71 3.27 25.62
CA VAL A 75 -6.93 4.37 26.20
C VAL A 75 -7.41 4.77 27.59
N ASP A 76 -6.49 5.26 28.42
CA ASP A 76 -6.83 5.99 29.66
C ASP A 76 -7.26 7.43 29.36
N ASP A 77 -7.77 8.14 30.37
CA ASP A 77 -8.34 9.49 30.28
C ASP A 77 -7.33 10.64 30.47
N ARG A 78 -6.04 10.35 30.68
CA ARG A 78 -5.01 11.39 30.89
C ARG A 78 -4.72 12.13 29.58
N LEU A 79 -5.23 13.34 29.43
CA LEU A 79 -5.08 14.14 28.21
C LEU A 79 -3.91 15.15 28.31
N PRO A 80 -3.19 15.44 27.21
CA PRO A 80 -2.14 16.46 27.21
C PRO A 80 -2.71 17.87 27.46
N VAL A 81 -2.21 18.53 28.51
CA VAL A 81 -2.69 19.82 28.99
C VAL A 81 -1.53 20.79 29.17
N ARG A 82 -1.77 22.08 28.86
CA ARG A 82 -0.89 23.20 29.19
C ARG A 82 -1.73 24.32 29.78
N GLU A 83 -1.29 24.88 30.92
CA GLU A 83 -1.96 26.02 31.58
C GLU A 83 -3.46 25.75 31.83
N GLY A 84 -3.81 24.50 32.19
CA GLY A 84 -5.19 24.06 32.45
C GLY A 84 -6.06 23.86 31.19
N ARG A 85 -5.50 23.96 29.98
CA ARG A 85 -6.21 23.77 28.70
C ARG A 85 -5.68 22.57 27.93
N LEU A 86 -6.56 21.86 27.24
CA LEU A 86 -6.19 20.78 26.32
C LEU A 86 -5.27 21.34 25.20
N LEU A 87 -4.24 20.56 24.84
CA LEU A 87 -3.25 20.94 23.82
C LEU A 87 -3.66 20.57 22.38
N PHE A 88 -4.53 19.57 22.23
CA PHE A 88 -4.94 19.03 20.93
C PHE A 88 -6.45 19.19 20.74
N SER A 89 -7.18 18.20 20.22
CA SER A 89 -8.64 18.30 20.02
C SER A 89 -9.39 18.52 21.34
N TYR A 90 -10.42 19.37 21.30
CA TYR A 90 -11.31 19.67 22.42
C TYR A 90 -12.71 20.04 21.92
N SER A 91 -13.73 19.93 22.76
CA SER A 91 -15.07 20.46 22.47
C SER A 91 -15.24 21.88 23.02
N CYS A 92 -16.08 22.69 22.37
CA CYS A 92 -16.61 23.92 22.95
C CYS A 92 -17.49 23.64 24.19
N THR A 93 -18.08 22.45 24.29
CA THR A 93 -18.81 21.97 25.47
C THR A 93 -17.85 21.53 26.57
N ARG A 94 -17.85 22.21 27.72
CA ARG A 94 -16.89 21.97 28.84
C ARG A 94 -16.78 20.53 29.34
N ASN A 95 -17.86 19.74 29.25
CA ASN A 95 -17.92 18.38 29.82
C ASN A 95 -17.83 17.28 28.74
N GLU A 96 -17.37 17.63 27.54
CA GLU A 96 -17.34 16.72 26.38
C GLU A 96 -15.89 16.42 25.95
N TYR A 97 -15.43 15.21 26.28
CA TYR A 97 -14.02 14.80 26.11
C TYR A 97 -13.81 13.70 25.06
N TRP A 98 -14.88 13.15 24.49
CA TRP A 98 -14.80 11.97 23.63
C TRP A 98 -13.93 12.22 22.37
N SER A 99 -13.97 13.43 21.78
CA SER A 99 -13.14 13.79 20.62
C SER A 99 -11.64 13.77 20.94
N ALA A 100 -11.25 14.29 22.11
CA ALA A 100 -9.89 14.25 22.62
C ALA A 100 -9.41 12.81 22.91
N LEU A 101 -10.32 11.95 23.38
CA LEU A 101 -10.03 10.53 23.65
C LEU A 101 -9.93 9.71 22.35
N VAL A 102 -10.76 9.98 21.35
CA VAL A 102 -10.67 9.38 20.01
C VAL A 102 -9.36 9.78 19.33
N GLU A 103 -9.00 11.06 19.36
CA GLU A 103 -7.72 11.54 18.85
C GLU A 103 -6.53 10.89 19.59
N LYS A 104 -6.61 10.73 20.92
CA LYS A 104 -5.60 10.00 21.71
C LYS A 104 -5.50 8.53 21.31
N ALA A 105 -6.62 7.86 21.06
CA ALA A 105 -6.65 6.48 20.60
C ALA A 105 -6.04 6.34 19.19
N TYR A 106 -6.35 7.27 18.29
CA TYR A 106 -5.74 7.31 16.96
C TYR A 106 -4.24 7.63 17.02
N ALA A 107 -3.83 8.58 17.88
CA ALA A 107 -2.42 8.86 18.16
C ALA A 107 -1.68 7.62 18.69
N LYS A 108 -2.29 6.83 19.59
CA LYS A 108 -1.74 5.56 20.08
C LYS A 108 -1.62 4.52 18.96
N LEU A 109 -2.63 4.40 18.10
CA LEU A 109 -2.65 3.47 16.96
C LEU A 109 -1.54 3.80 15.95
N ILE A 110 -1.38 5.07 15.59
CA ILE A 110 -0.40 5.54 14.61
C ILE A 110 1.01 5.68 15.21
N GLY A 111 1.13 5.75 16.54
CA GLY A 111 2.37 5.62 17.32
C GLY A 111 2.64 6.80 18.26
N SER A 112 2.27 8.03 17.87
CA SER A 112 2.28 9.20 18.74
C SER A 112 1.43 10.35 18.16
N TYR A 113 1.12 11.37 18.99
CA TYR A 113 0.56 12.64 18.50
C TYR A 113 1.45 13.32 17.43
N GLY A 114 2.78 13.18 17.54
CA GLY A 114 3.71 13.69 16.54
C GLY A 114 3.59 13.00 15.18
N SER A 115 3.17 11.73 15.17
CA SER A 115 2.99 10.91 13.97
C SER A 115 1.70 11.26 13.18
N LEU A 116 0.76 11.99 13.81
CA LEU A 116 -0.45 12.53 13.15
C LEU A 116 -0.17 13.82 12.34
N LYS A 117 0.99 14.46 12.53
CA LYS A 117 1.34 15.68 11.80
C LYS A 117 1.53 15.39 10.31
N GLY A 118 0.92 16.21 9.45
CA GLY A 118 0.96 16.02 7.99
C GLY A 118 0.17 14.79 7.53
N GLY A 119 -0.98 14.51 8.15
CA GLY A 119 -1.97 13.55 7.66
C GLY A 119 -2.86 14.14 6.58
N ASN A 120 -3.18 13.37 5.55
CA ASN A 120 -4.32 13.71 4.67
C ASN A 120 -5.63 13.32 5.39
N ILE A 121 -6.73 14.02 5.09
CA ILE A 121 -8.03 13.76 5.73
C ILE A 121 -8.58 12.43 5.20
N SER A 122 -8.33 12.12 3.93
CA SER A 122 -8.58 10.82 3.31
C SER A 122 -8.03 9.63 4.11
N GLU A 123 -6.79 9.70 4.63
CA GLU A 123 -6.23 8.61 5.46
C GLU A 123 -7.05 8.37 6.74
N ALA A 124 -7.49 9.46 7.39
CA ALA A 124 -8.30 9.38 8.59
C ALA A 124 -9.72 8.89 8.27
N MET A 125 -10.34 9.38 7.19
CA MET A 125 -11.68 8.97 6.77
C MET A 125 -11.77 7.45 6.54
N GLU A 126 -10.80 6.85 5.85
CA GLU A 126 -10.75 5.39 5.70
C GLU A 126 -10.57 4.67 7.03
N ASP A 127 -9.68 5.16 7.90
CA ASP A 127 -9.43 4.54 9.21
C ASP A 127 -10.63 4.65 10.16
N PHE A 128 -11.51 5.63 9.97
CA PHE A 128 -12.74 5.79 10.74
C PHE A 128 -13.97 5.07 10.13
N THR A 129 -13.95 4.69 8.85
CA THR A 129 -15.14 4.14 8.15
C THR A 129 -14.95 2.75 7.55
N GLY A 130 -13.72 2.37 7.19
CA GLY A 130 -13.46 1.27 6.26
C GLY A 130 -13.89 1.54 4.80
N GLY A 131 -14.36 2.75 4.48
CA GLY A 131 -14.66 3.21 3.14
C GLY A 131 -13.41 3.45 2.29
N ILE A 132 -13.61 3.93 1.06
CA ILE A 132 -12.57 4.31 0.10
C ILE A 132 -12.48 5.82 0.09
N ALA A 133 -11.30 6.41 0.31
CA ALA A 133 -11.15 7.87 0.30
C ALA A 133 -10.19 8.37 -0.79
N TYR A 134 -10.56 9.48 -1.43
CA TYR A 134 -9.74 10.09 -2.48
C TYR A 134 -9.89 11.60 -2.58
N SER A 135 -8.80 12.24 -3.02
CA SER A 135 -8.74 13.67 -3.26
C SER A 135 -9.10 13.98 -4.72
N LEU A 136 -9.99 14.95 -4.92
CA LEU A 136 -10.40 15.51 -6.21
C LEU A 136 -9.95 16.98 -6.28
N PRO A 137 -9.13 17.39 -7.26
CA PRO A 137 -8.81 18.80 -7.49
C PRO A 137 -10.08 19.56 -7.88
N VAL A 138 -10.38 20.67 -7.22
CA VAL A 138 -11.62 21.44 -7.49
C VAL A 138 -11.62 21.96 -8.94
N SER A 139 -10.46 22.37 -9.44
CA SER A 139 -10.27 22.81 -10.84
C SER A 139 -10.42 21.70 -11.90
N SER A 140 -10.79 20.48 -11.55
CA SER A 140 -10.94 19.37 -12.50
C SER A 140 -12.32 19.31 -13.17
N HIS A 141 -13.31 20.03 -12.64
CA HIS A 141 -14.69 20.07 -13.16
C HIS A 141 -15.19 21.53 -13.22
N THR A 142 -16.23 21.77 -14.03
CA THR A 142 -16.93 23.07 -14.02
C THR A 142 -17.79 23.20 -12.75
N PRO A 143 -18.18 24.42 -12.33
CA PRO A 143 -18.94 24.61 -11.08
C PRO A 143 -20.22 23.79 -11.00
N ARG A 144 -21.02 23.75 -12.08
CA ARG A 144 -22.25 22.94 -12.15
C ARG A 144 -22.00 21.43 -12.01
N VAL A 145 -20.94 20.91 -12.64
CA VAL A 145 -20.59 19.48 -12.55
C VAL A 145 -20.03 19.14 -11.17
N MET A 146 -19.19 20.01 -10.59
CA MET A 146 -18.73 19.90 -9.21
C MET A 146 -19.91 19.90 -8.23
N TRP A 147 -20.89 20.80 -8.38
CA TRP A 147 -22.09 20.80 -7.53
C TRP A 147 -22.84 19.47 -7.61
N LYS A 148 -23.25 19.03 -8.82
CA LYS A 148 -23.94 17.74 -9.01
C LYS A 148 -23.14 16.58 -8.42
N ALA A 149 -21.82 16.58 -8.60
CA ALA A 149 -20.93 15.55 -8.08
C ALA A 149 -20.93 15.46 -6.55
N LEU A 150 -20.93 16.61 -5.87
CA LEU A 150 -21.00 16.70 -4.40
C LEU A 150 -22.41 16.33 -3.91
N SER A 151 -23.47 16.79 -4.57
CA SER A 151 -24.87 16.48 -4.21
C SER A 151 -25.13 14.96 -4.27
N ALA A 152 -24.71 14.31 -5.36
CA ALA A 152 -24.83 12.87 -5.51
C ALA A 152 -23.97 12.09 -4.50
N ALA A 153 -22.82 12.64 -4.07
CA ALA A 153 -22.02 12.03 -3.02
C ALA A 153 -22.71 12.10 -1.65
N LEU A 154 -23.31 13.25 -1.31
CA LEU A 154 -24.05 13.45 -0.05
C LEU A 154 -25.33 12.60 0.01
N SER A 155 -26.09 12.50 -1.08
CA SER A 155 -27.31 11.67 -1.11
C SER A 155 -27.02 10.18 -0.86
N ARG A 156 -25.88 9.67 -1.34
CA ARG A 156 -25.38 8.32 -1.01
C ARG A 156 -24.73 8.19 0.39
N GLY A 157 -24.72 9.26 1.18
CA GLY A 157 -24.12 9.26 2.53
C GLY A 157 -22.59 9.23 2.54
N SER A 158 -21.93 9.71 1.48
CA SER A 158 -20.48 9.87 1.44
C SER A 158 -20.04 11.00 2.37
N LEU A 159 -18.86 10.88 2.97
CA LEU A 159 -18.25 11.95 3.73
C LEU A 159 -17.47 12.87 2.80
N LEU A 160 -17.70 14.18 2.92
CA LEU A 160 -17.03 15.19 2.12
C LEU A 160 -16.27 16.17 3.00
N SER A 161 -15.04 16.47 2.59
CA SER A 161 -14.24 17.54 3.15
C SER A 161 -13.60 18.34 2.01
N CYS A 162 -13.20 19.58 2.29
CA CYS A 162 -12.42 20.40 1.36
C CYS A 162 -11.38 21.22 2.12
N PHE A 163 -10.35 21.66 1.41
CA PHE A 163 -9.33 22.55 1.98
C PHE A 163 -8.75 23.50 0.95
N ILE A 164 -8.22 24.62 1.45
CA ILE A 164 -7.44 25.60 0.70
C ILE A 164 -5.96 25.29 0.92
N GLN A 165 -5.18 25.16 -0.15
CA GLN A 165 -3.79 24.75 -0.09
C GLN A 165 -2.88 25.92 0.31
N ALA A 166 -2.35 25.88 1.53
CA ALA A 166 -1.34 26.83 1.99
C ALA A 166 -0.04 26.66 1.17
N SER A 167 0.45 27.70 0.50
CA SER A 167 1.64 27.59 -0.36
C SER A 167 2.93 27.25 0.39
N ASN A 168 2.97 27.55 1.69
CA ASN A 168 4.07 27.19 2.59
C ASN A 168 3.57 27.09 4.05
N TYR A 169 4.43 26.56 4.93
CA TYR A 169 4.10 26.31 6.34
C TYR A 169 3.68 27.57 7.14
N ARG A 170 4.09 28.78 6.74
CA ARG A 170 3.72 30.02 7.44
C ARG A 170 2.30 30.50 7.10
N GLU A 171 1.72 30.01 6.01
CA GLU A 171 0.35 30.32 5.59
C GLU A 171 -0.69 29.37 6.21
N ILE A 172 -0.26 28.25 6.80
CA ILE A 172 -1.17 27.32 7.48
C ILE A 172 -1.79 28.05 8.68
N GLY A 173 -3.13 28.06 8.76
CA GLY A 173 -3.88 28.77 9.80
C GLY A 173 -4.06 30.27 9.55
N THR A 174 -3.58 30.82 8.42
CA THR A 174 -3.89 32.20 8.03
C THR A 174 -5.30 32.33 7.46
N VAL A 175 -5.98 33.43 7.77
CA VAL A 175 -7.32 33.75 7.27
C VAL A 175 -7.21 34.57 5.99
N THR A 176 -8.04 34.26 4.98
CA THR A 176 -8.15 35.02 3.73
C THR A 176 -8.99 36.29 3.91
N ALA A 177 -9.14 37.11 2.86
CA ALA A 177 -9.97 38.31 2.92
C ALA A 177 -11.46 37.99 3.11
N GLU A 178 -11.88 36.80 2.70
CA GLU A 178 -13.24 36.27 2.71
C GLU A 178 -13.55 35.44 3.98
N GLY A 179 -12.67 35.43 4.98
CA GLY A 179 -12.89 34.71 6.24
C GLY A 179 -12.53 33.22 6.24
N LEU A 180 -11.97 32.68 5.15
CA LEU A 180 -11.59 31.26 5.04
C LEU A 180 -10.17 31.01 5.56
N VAL A 181 -9.86 29.80 6.04
CA VAL A 181 -8.57 29.45 6.65
C VAL A 181 -7.74 28.56 5.73
N LYS A 182 -6.52 29.01 5.40
CA LYS A 182 -5.57 28.24 4.58
C LYS A 182 -4.96 27.05 5.34
N GLY A 183 -4.77 25.93 4.64
CA GLY A 183 -4.17 24.70 5.19
C GLY A 183 -5.03 23.98 6.24
N HIS A 184 -6.33 24.29 6.26
CA HIS A 184 -7.31 23.81 7.23
C HIS A 184 -8.45 23.07 6.52
N ALA A 185 -9.06 22.10 7.20
CA ALA A 185 -10.09 21.23 6.67
C ALA A 185 -11.49 21.74 7.01
N TYR A 186 -12.35 21.86 6.01
CA TYR A 186 -13.77 22.13 6.14
C TYR A 186 -14.56 20.87 5.83
N ALA A 187 -15.69 20.64 6.49
CA ALA A 187 -16.63 19.60 6.09
C ALA A 187 -17.65 20.19 5.09
N ILE A 188 -17.98 19.47 4.03
CA ILE A 188 -19.14 19.80 3.19
C ILE A 188 -20.30 18.97 3.74
N THR A 189 -21.38 19.65 4.14
CA THR A 189 -22.46 19.09 4.94
C THR A 189 -23.81 19.05 4.24
N ASP A 190 -23.98 19.85 3.18
CA ASP A 190 -25.18 19.87 2.36
C ASP A 190 -24.95 20.53 1.00
N THR A 191 -25.90 20.32 0.09
CA THR A 191 -25.99 20.92 -1.25
C THR A 191 -27.45 21.24 -1.52
N ASP A 192 -27.77 22.46 -1.91
CA ASP A 192 -29.16 22.87 -2.17
C ASP A 192 -29.20 23.92 -3.31
N THR A 193 -30.37 24.13 -3.89
CA THR A 193 -30.59 25.23 -4.85
C THR A 193 -31.59 26.23 -4.27
N VAL A 194 -31.39 27.51 -4.55
CA VAL A 194 -32.25 28.59 -4.06
C VAL A 194 -32.63 29.49 -5.23
N LYS A 195 -33.93 29.73 -5.40
CA LYS A 195 -34.44 30.67 -6.41
C LYS A 195 -34.33 32.10 -5.88
N ASN A 196 -33.71 32.97 -6.68
CA ASN A 196 -33.62 34.42 -6.43
C ASN A 196 -34.10 35.19 -7.68
N PRO A 197 -34.25 36.52 -7.62
CA PRO A 197 -34.70 37.30 -8.78
C PRO A 197 -33.79 37.18 -10.02
N ASP A 198 -32.51 36.88 -9.82
CA ASP A 198 -31.51 36.74 -10.89
C ASP A 198 -31.43 35.31 -11.49
N GLY A 199 -32.14 34.33 -10.92
CA GLY A 199 -32.19 32.95 -11.41
C GLY A 199 -32.20 31.89 -10.31
N GLU A 200 -31.40 30.84 -10.49
CA GLU A 200 -31.21 29.75 -9.53
C GLU A 200 -29.75 29.71 -9.06
N ALA A 201 -29.54 29.87 -7.76
CA ALA A 201 -28.24 29.79 -7.12
C ALA A 201 -27.96 28.35 -6.64
N LEU A 202 -26.82 27.79 -7.05
CA LEU A 202 -26.35 26.47 -6.61
C LEU A 202 -25.46 26.63 -5.37
N LEU A 203 -25.95 26.19 -4.21
CA LEU A 203 -25.32 26.44 -2.92
C LEU A 203 -24.71 25.18 -2.29
N LEU A 204 -23.66 25.38 -1.50
CA LEU A 204 -22.96 24.38 -0.70
C LEU A 204 -22.95 24.82 0.77
N ARG A 205 -23.33 23.95 1.70
CA ARG A 205 -23.22 24.21 3.15
C ARG A 205 -21.92 23.63 3.69
N LEU A 206 -20.96 24.50 4.00
CA LEU A 206 -19.67 24.12 4.57
C LEU A 206 -19.69 24.32 6.09
N ARG A 207 -18.80 23.60 6.78
CA ARG A 207 -18.57 23.77 8.21
C ARG A 207 -17.09 23.81 8.56
N ASN A 208 -16.69 24.88 9.25
CA ASN A 208 -15.42 25.00 9.95
C ASN A 208 -15.45 24.18 11.26
N PRO A 209 -14.59 23.16 11.44
CA PRO A 209 -14.53 22.37 12.68
C PRO A 209 -14.16 23.14 13.95
N TRP A 210 -13.61 24.37 13.84
CA TRP A 210 -13.33 25.22 15.00
C TRP A 210 -14.60 25.80 15.63
N GLY A 211 -15.69 25.91 14.89
CA GLY A 211 -16.95 26.49 15.37
C GLY A 211 -16.95 28.01 15.51
N PHE A 212 -16.03 28.69 14.83
CA PHE A 212 -15.90 30.16 14.73
C PHE A 212 -15.00 30.50 13.53
N VAL A 213 -15.07 31.74 13.02
CA VAL A 213 -14.45 32.18 11.76
C VAL A 213 -15.10 31.49 10.56
N GLU A 214 -16.10 32.20 10.04
CA GLU A 214 -16.95 31.84 8.90
C GLU A 214 -16.59 32.62 7.63
N TYR A 215 -17.07 32.12 6.49
CA TYR A 215 -17.08 32.85 5.24
C TYR A 215 -17.84 34.17 5.38
N SER A 216 -17.29 35.25 4.81
CA SER A 216 -17.88 36.59 4.83
C SER A 216 -18.23 37.13 3.44
N GLY A 217 -18.25 36.26 2.43
CA GLY A 217 -18.64 36.60 1.05
C GLY A 217 -20.14 36.42 0.78
N PRO A 218 -20.53 36.37 -0.51
CA PRO A 218 -21.91 36.10 -0.92
C PRO A 218 -22.51 34.84 -0.28
N TRP A 219 -23.81 34.84 0.00
CA TRP A 219 -24.54 33.74 0.66
C TRP A 219 -24.09 33.37 2.08
N SER A 220 -23.10 34.05 2.67
CA SER A 220 -22.79 33.89 4.10
C SER A 220 -23.96 34.30 5.00
N ASP A 221 -23.96 33.86 6.27
CA ASP A 221 -24.95 34.21 7.31
C ASP A 221 -25.25 35.70 7.42
N LYS A 222 -24.23 36.52 7.15
CA LYS A 222 -24.24 37.98 7.26
C LYS A 222 -24.48 38.68 5.91
N SER A 223 -24.62 37.92 4.81
CA SER A 223 -24.85 38.47 3.48
C SER A 223 -26.29 38.95 3.28
N LYS A 224 -26.42 39.93 2.39
CA LYS A 224 -27.67 40.51 1.91
C LYS A 224 -28.32 39.71 0.78
N ASP A 225 -27.61 38.78 0.14
CA ASP A 225 -28.18 37.93 -0.92
C ASP A 225 -29.38 37.11 -0.39
N TRP A 226 -29.39 36.86 0.92
CA TRP A 226 -30.52 36.25 1.61
C TRP A 226 -31.76 37.15 1.67
N ASP A 227 -31.64 38.48 1.64
CA ASP A 227 -32.77 39.36 1.93
C ASP A 227 -33.90 39.19 0.90
N ASP A 228 -33.55 39.02 -0.38
CA ASP A 228 -34.49 38.82 -1.51
C ASP A 228 -35.04 37.38 -1.66
N VAL A 229 -34.60 36.42 -0.84
CA VAL A 229 -35.10 35.03 -0.85
C VAL A 229 -36.38 34.91 -0.01
N ASP A 230 -37.36 34.14 -0.47
CA ASP A 230 -38.62 33.97 0.27
C ASP A 230 -38.44 33.31 1.66
N ALA A 231 -39.34 33.65 2.59
CA ALA A 231 -39.34 33.13 3.95
C ALA A 231 -39.61 31.62 4.03
N ALA A 232 -40.40 31.04 3.11
CA ALA A 232 -40.59 29.60 3.05
C ALA A 232 -39.30 28.88 2.63
N GLU A 233 -38.56 29.44 1.68
CA GLU A 233 -37.31 28.87 1.17
C GLU A 233 -36.18 28.95 2.21
N LYS A 234 -36.03 30.09 2.89
CA LYS A 234 -35.15 30.24 4.07
C LYS A 234 -35.43 29.18 5.14
N LYS A 235 -36.70 28.83 5.34
CA LYS A 235 -37.11 27.79 6.30
C LYS A 235 -36.84 26.37 5.77
N ARG A 236 -36.99 26.12 4.47
CA ARG A 236 -36.71 24.84 3.81
C ARG A 236 -35.24 24.43 3.97
N ILE A 237 -34.32 25.37 3.74
CA ILE A 237 -32.86 25.14 3.84
C ILE A 237 -32.31 25.17 5.28
N GLU A 238 -33.18 25.27 6.29
CA GLU A 238 -32.85 25.49 7.71
C GLU A 238 -31.85 26.65 7.94
N LEU A 239 -32.02 27.81 7.26
CA LEU A 239 -31.08 28.93 7.36
C LEU A 239 -30.93 29.41 8.81
N LYS A 240 -29.72 29.24 9.35
CA LYS A 240 -29.28 29.87 10.60
C LYS A 240 -28.48 31.12 10.26
N LYS A 241 -28.45 32.06 11.20
CA LYS A 241 -27.62 33.28 11.15
C LYS A 241 -26.88 33.38 12.49
N SER A 242 -25.89 32.53 12.69
CA SER A 242 -25.25 32.29 14.00
C SER A 242 -23.81 31.85 13.85
N GLU A 243 -22.89 32.49 14.60
CA GLU A 243 -21.47 32.14 14.56
C GLU A 243 -21.22 30.77 15.23
N ASP A 244 -21.45 29.67 14.50
CA ASP A 244 -21.27 28.27 14.92
C ASP A 244 -20.30 27.48 14.01
N GLY A 245 -19.73 28.15 13.00
CA GLY A 245 -18.79 27.65 12.01
C GLY A 245 -19.45 27.04 10.77
N GLU A 246 -20.77 26.89 10.71
CA GLU A 246 -21.53 26.42 9.55
C GLU A 246 -21.98 27.62 8.70
N PHE A 247 -21.77 27.56 7.38
CA PHE A 247 -22.13 28.65 6.47
C PHE A 247 -22.46 28.12 5.08
N TRP A 248 -23.23 28.91 4.32
CA TRP A 248 -23.49 28.66 2.90
C TRP A 248 -22.56 29.48 2.01
N MET A 249 -22.29 28.97 0.81
CA MET A 249 -21.65 29.70 -0.29
C MET A 249 -22.14 29.16 -1.63
N ASN A 250 -22.06 29.95 -2.72
CA ASN A 250 -22.33 29.43 -4.06
C ASN A 250 -21.17 28.57 -4.60
N VAL A 251 -21.44 27.72 -5.59
CA VAL A 251 -20.41 26.84 -6.16
C VAL A 251 -19.37 27.58 -7.00
N GLU A 252 -19.71 28.74 -7.55
CA GLU A 252 -18.80 29.63 -8.30
C GLU A 252 -17.69 30.20 -7.40
N ASP A 253 -18.03 30.65 -6.19
CA ASP A 253 -17.06 31.09 -5.18
C ASP A 253 -16.29 29.89 -4.62
N PHE A 254 -16.96 28.77 -4.36
CA PHE A 254 -16.30 27.55 -3.90
C PHE A 254 -15.20 27.09 -4.87
N THR A 255 -15.52 27.03 -6.18
CA THR A 255 -14.57 26.64 -7.22
C THR A 255 -13.44 27.64 -7.47
N ARG A 256 -13.62 28.89 -7.05
CA ARG A 256 -12.58 29.93 -7.08
C ARG A 256 -11.69 29.93 -5.82
N LEU A 257 -12.23 29.57 -4.66
CA LEU A 257 -11.59 29.74 -3.35
C LEU A 257 -10.98 28.44 -2.76
N PHE A 258 -11.47 27.26 -3.16
CA PHE A 258 -10.98 25.97 -2.67
C PHE A 258 -10.18 25.21 -3.74
N ASP A 259 -9.12 24.52 -3.31
CA ASP A 259 -8.21 23.79 -4.22
C ASP A 259 -8.57 22.30 -4.35
N THR A 260 -9.04 21.67 -3.26
CA THR A 260 -9.22 20.22 -3.19
C THR A 260 -10.44 19.83 -2.36
N VAL A 261 -11.20 18.86 -2.87
CA VAL A 261 -12.19 18.08 -2.11
C VAL A 261 -11.57 16.72 -1.77
N GLU A 262 -11.79 16.22 -0.56
CA GLU A 262 -11.58 14.81 -0.23
C GLU A 262 -12.94 14.16 0.03
N LEU A 263 -13.21 13.08 -0.71
CA LEU A 263 -14.44 12.27 -0.60
C LEU A 263 -14.08 10.93 0.01
N CYS A 264 -14.90 10.43 0.92
CA CYS A 264 -14.87 9.04 1.37
C CYS A 264 -16.25 8.38 1.26
N SER A 265 -16.34 7.29 0.50
CA SER A 265 -17.58 6.52 0.37
C SER A 265 -17.44 5.14 1.02
N VAL A 266 -18.47 4.75 1.79
CA VAL A 266 -18.59 3.43 2.42
C VAL A 266 -19.21 2.40 1.45
N ASN A 267 -19.83 2.86 0.36
CA ASN A 267 -20.30 2.05 -0.76
C ASN A 267 -19.55 2.50 -2.04
N PRO A 268 -18.84 1.63 -2.78
CA PRO A 268 -18.04 2.00 -3.97
C PRO A 268 -18.85 2.49 -5.20
N GLU A 269 -20.13 2.81 -5.03
CA GLU A 269 -20.93 3.44 -6.08
C GLU A 269 -20.31 4.79 -6.48
N PRO A 270 -20.13 5.02 -7.79
CA PRO A 270 -19.52 6.24 -8.28
C PRO A 270 -20.40 7.47 -7.99
N ILE A 271 -19.77 8.64 -8.04
CA ILE A 271 -20.48 9.80 -8.57
C ILE A 271 -20.66 9.55 -10.08
N VAL A 272 -21.91 9.50 -10.56
CA VAL A 272 -22.20 9.54 -12.00
C VAL A 272 -22.46 10.99 -12.40
N ASP A 273 -21.75 11.44 -13.43
CA ASP A 273 -22.06 12.70 -14.10
C ASP A 273 -23.34 12.53 -14.92
N GLY A 274 -24.51 12.91 -14.38
CA GLY A 274 -25.75 12.94 -15.15
C GLY A 274 -27.04 12.88 -14.35
N GLU A 275 -27.08 12.04 -13.32
CA GLU A 275 -28.30 11.71 -12.55
C GLU A 275 -29.01 12.96 -12.00
N THR A 276 -30.32 13.03 -12.23
CA THR A 276 -31.23 14.04 -11.66
C THR A 276 -31.68 13.61 -10.25
N PRO A 277 -32.02 14.54 -9.34
CA PRO A 277 -32.31 14.20 -7.94
C PRO A 277 -33.65 13.48 -7.69
N ASP A 278 -34.51 13.35 -8.70
CA ASP A 278 -35.94 13.11 -8.51
C ASP A 278 -36.39 11.63 -8.61
N SER A 279 -35.48 10.70 -8.97
CA SER A 279 -35.83 9.28 -9.09
C SER A 279 -35.89 8.56 -7.73
N PRO A 280 -36.97 7.81 -7.41
CA PRO A 280 -37.10 7.11 -6.13
C PRO A 280 -36.06 5.99 -5.96
N ALA A 281 -35.10 6.20 -5.06
CA ALA A 281 -34.18 5.22 -4.46
C ALA A 281 -34.04 3.86 -5.21
N ALA A 282 -33.24 3.86 -6.28
CA ALA A 282 -32.90 2.66 -7.04
C ALA A 282 -32.37 1.52 -6.13
N PRO A 283 -32.66 0.24 -6.45
CA PRO A 283 -32.25 -0.89 -5.62
C PRO A 283 -30.72 -1.01 -5.56
N THR A 284 -30.16 -0.83 -4.35
CA THR A 284 -28.72 -0.83 -4.07
C THR A 284 -27.97 -1.93 -4.83
N SER A 285 -27.06 -1.54 -5.71
CA SER A 285 -26.29 -2.50 -6.49
C SER A 285 -25.35 -3.27 -5.55
N ALA A 286 -25.54 -4.59 -5.43
CA ALA A 286 -24.80 -5.38 -4.46
C ALA A 286 -23.32 -5.51 -4.88
N TRP A 287 -22.44 -4.74 -4.25
CA TRP A 287 -21.00 -4.86 -4.46
C TRP A 287 -20.40 -6.00 -3.66
N THR A 288 -19.67 -6.88 -4.34
CA THR A 288 -18.82 -7.89 -3.73
C THR A 288 -17.46 -7.29 -3.46
N LEU A 289 -17.01 -7.37 -2.20
CA LEU A 289 -15.68 -6.95 -1.77
C LEU A 289 -14.78 -8.18 -1.63
N SER A 290 -13.64 -8.13 -2.30
CA SER A 290 -12.53 -9.07 -2.16
C SER A 290 -11.29 -8.33 -1.69
N SER A 291 -10.47 -8.95 -0.84
CA SER A 291 -9.34 -8.27 -0.22
C SER A 291 -8.17 -9.18 0.12
N HIS A 292 -6.96 -8.72 -0.17
CA HIS A 292 -5.73 -9.50 -0.05
C HIS A 292 -4.65 -8.69 0.66
N LYS A 293 -4.02 -9.31 1.66
CA LYS A 293 -2.79 -8.81 2.28
C LYS A 293 -1.61 -9.29 1.42
N GLY A 294 -0.64 -8.43 1.15
CA GLY A 294 0.52 -8.77 0.33
C GLY A 294 1.78 -8.04 0.77
N SER A 295 2.92 -8.45 0.23
CA SER A 295 4.21 -7.82 0.52
C SER A 295 5.13 -7.79 -0.70
N TRP A 296 5.81 -6.67 -0.86
CA TRP A 296 7.02 -6.55 -1.67
C TRP A 296 8.21 -6.95 -0.81
N VAL A 297 8.85 -8.06 -1.16
CA VAL A 297 9.99 -8.66 -0.48
C VAL A 297 11.26 -8.40 -1.29
N SER A 298 12.33 -7.92 -0.65
CA SER A 298 13.59 -7.59 -1.33
C SER A 298 14.11 -8.79 -2.15
N GLY A 299 14.30 -8.59 -3.46
CA GLY A 299 14.67 -9.58 -4.46
C GLY A 299 13.84 -10.85 -4.61
N SER A 300 12.74 -11.01 -3.86
CA SER A 300 11.70 -11.95 -4.24
C SER A 300 10.63 -11.19 -5.02
N THR A 301 9.66 -10.60 -4.32
CA THR A 301 8.48 -9.97 -4.92
C THR A 301 8.56 -8.45 -5.10
N ALA A 302 9.62 -7.77 -4.67
CA ALA A 302 9.77 -6.32 -4.80
C ALA A 302 10.20 -5.88 -6.22
N GLY A 303 9.52 -6.38 -7.26
CA GLY A 303 9.92 -6.33 -8.67
C GLY A 303 10.09 -4.94 -9.30
N GLY A 304 9.57 -3.88 -8.66
CA GLY A 304 9.65 -2.51 -9.16
C GLY A 304 8.66 -2.23 -10.29
N SER A 305 8.82 -1.12 -11.01
CA SER A 305 7.90 -0.71 -12.09
C SER A 305 8.22 -1.32 -13.46
N ARG A 306 7.32 -1.16 -14.44
CA ARG A 306 7.41 -1.75 -15.80
C ARG A 306 8.67 -1.33 -16.59
N SER A 307 9.40 -0.30 -16.17
CA SER A 307 10.74 0.02 -16.72
C SER A 307 11.78 -1.06 -16.38
N TYR A 308 11.63 -1.76 -15.25
CA TYR A 308 12.53 -2.80 -14.77
C TYR A 308 12.10 -4.18 -15.29
N ARG A 309 12.17 -4.38 -16.62
CA ARG A 309 11.62 -5.57 -17.32
C ARG A 309 12.07 -6.92 -16.73
N ARG A 310 13.33 -7.02 -16.26
CA ARG A 310 13.90 -8.25 -15.66
C ARG A 310 13.23 -8.68 -14.34
N SER A 311 12.63 -7.74 -13.60
CA SER A 311 12.08 -7.98 -12.27
C SER A 311 10.59 -7.65 -12.13
N PHE A 312 10.00 -6.85 -13.02
CA PHE A 312 8.60 -6.40 -12.95
C PHE A 312 7.59 -7.54 -12.82
N TRP A 313 7.80 -8.65 -13.54
CA TRP A 313 6.95 -9.84 -13.52
C TRP A 313 6.93 -10.58 -12.17
N LYS A 314 7.94 -10.37 -11.32
CA LYS A 314 8.03 -10.97 -9.98
C LYS A 314 7.18 -10.23 -8.94
N ASN A 315 6.61 -9.06 -9.24
CA ASN A 315 5.68 -8.42 -8.32
C ASN A 315 4.46 -9.32 -8.05
N PRO A 316 3.79 -9.21 -6.88
CA PRO A 316 2.61 -10.02 -6.61
C PRO A 316 1.49 -9.80 -7.63
N GLN A 317 0.92 -10.92 -8.08
CA GLN A 317 -0.11 -11.04 -9.11
C GLN A 317 -1.40 -11.56 -8.46
N PHE A 318 -2.55 -10.94 -8.75
CA PHE A 318 -3.86 -11.32 -8.20
C PHE A 318 -4.85 -11.57 -9.34
N GLN A 319 -5.48 -12.76 -9.40
CA GLN A 319 -6.38 -13.13 -10.49
C GLN A 319 -7.79 -12.54 -10.29
N LEU A 320 -8.28 -11.82 -11.29
CA LEU A 320 -9.62 -11.24 -11.35
C LEU A 320 -10.44 -11.94 -12.43
N VAL A 321 -11.57 -12.53 -12.04
CA VAL A 321 -12.49 -13.24 -12.94
C VAL A 321 -13.78 -12.45 -13.04
N LEU A 322 -14.07 -11.94 -14.24
CA LEU A 322 -15.27 -11.17 -14.54
C LEU A 322 -16.19 -12.04 -15.41
N ALA A 323 -17.36 -12.36 -14.89
CA ALA A 323 -18.32 -13.28 -15.50
C ALA A 323 -19.64 -12.58 -15.84
N GLU A 324 -20.16 -11.76 -14.92
CA GLU A 324 -21.44 -11.07 -15.07
C GLU A 324 -21.21 -9.61 -15.49
N GLN A 325 -21.81 -9.22 -16.61
CA GLN A 325 -21.85 -7.82 -17.05
C GLN A 325 -22.67 -6.99 -16.07
N ASP A 326 -22.42 -5.68 -16.00
CA ASP A 326 -23.26 -4.81 -15.21
C ASP A 326 -24.69 -4.89 -15.75
N LYS A 327 -25.68 -5.17 -14.88
CA LYS A 327 -27.09 -5.05 -15.27
C LYS A 327 -27.35 -3.62 -15.77
N GLU A 328 -28.13 -3.53 -16.84
CA GLU A 328 -28.76 -2.28 -17.24
C GLU A 328 -29.56 -1.76 -16.05
N GLU A 329 -29.27 -0.52 -15.66
CA GLU A 329 -30.20 0.28 -14.89
C GLU A 329 -31.20 0.75 -15.96
N GLU A 330 -32.46 0.30 -15.84
CA GLU A 330 -33.54 0.62 -16.76
C GLU A 330 -33.83 2.13 -16.61
N ASP A 331 -33.25 2.94 -17.49
CA ASP A 331 -33.71 4.31 -17.74
C ASP A 331 -35.10 4.17 -18.42
N ASP A 332 -36.17 4.31 -17.65
CA ASP A 332 -37.59 4.09 -17.98
C ASP A 332 -38.18 5.10 -19.01
N ASP A 333 -37.34 5.66 -19.89
CA ASP A 333 -37.69 6.61 -20.95
C ASP A 333 -37.77 5.89 -22.33
N GLU A 334 -38.65 4.88 -22.44
CA GLU A 334 -39.06 4.30 -23.73
C GLU A 334 -40.06 5.21 -24.48
N ASP A 335 -39.61 6.41 -24.88
CA ASP A 335 -40.24 7.19 -25.96
C ASP A 335 -39.51 6.88 -27.29
N GLU A 336 -39.80 5.73 -27.91
CA GLU A 336 -39.11 5.23 -29.12
C GLU A 336 -39.39 6.02 -30.43
N ASP A 337 -40.21 7.08 -30.40
CA ASP A 337 -40.82 7.69 -31.60
C ASP A 337 -40.32 9.11 -32.00
N GLU A 338 -39.19 9.62 -31.48
CA GLU A 338 -38.54 10.82 -32.01
C GLU A 338 -37.23 10.55 -32.79
N GLU A 339 -37.01 11.30 -33.87
CA GLU A 339 -35.99 11.04 -34.89
C GLU A 339 -34.57 11.42 -34.44
N MET A 340 -34.00 10.64 -33.51
CA MET A 340 -32.69 10.87 -32.89
C MET A 340 -31.59 11.32 -33.87
N THR A 341 -30.86 12.37 -33.48
CA THR A 341 -29.72 12.91 -34.24
C THR A 341 -28.53 11.93 -34.27
N PRO A 342 -27.58 12.11 -35.20
CA PRO A 342 -26.37 11.28 -35.26
C PRO A 342 -25.51 11.33 -33.99
N GLU A 343 -25.53 12.47 -33.27
CA GLU A 343 -24.75 12.65 -32.03
C GLU A 343 -25.39 11.89 -30.86
N GLU A 344 -26.72 11.94 -30.74
CA GLU A 344 -27.49 11.15 -29.75
C GLU A 344 -27.33 9.65 -30.01
N LYS A 345 -27.39 9.20 -31.27
CA LYS A 345 -27.12 7.80 -31.63
C LYS A 345 -25.70 7.35 -31.22
N MET A 346 -24.68 8.19 -31.41
CA MET A 346 -23.32 7.89 -30.92
C MET A 346 -23.21 7.86 -29.39
N VAL A 347 -23.98 8.70 -28.68
CA VAL A 347 -24.03 8.72 -27.22
C VAL A 347 -24.74 7.46 -26.69
N ALA A 348 -25.90 7.12 -27.26
CA ALA A 348 -26.65 5.90 -26.96
C ALA A 348 -25.86 4.62 -27.26
N GLU A 349 -25.17 4.51 -28.40
CA GLU A 349 -24.26 3.38 -28.68
C GLU A 349 -23.13 3.29 -27.66
N LYS A 350 -22.59 4.43 -27.20
CA LYS A 350 -21.54 4.49 -26.20
C LYS A 350 -22.06 4.14 -24.79
N GLN A 351 -23.34 4.40 -24.49
CA GLN A 351 -24.04 3.89 -23.29
C GLN A 351 -24.31 2.38 -23.41
N LYS A 352 -24.92 1.90 -24.49
CA LYS A 352 -25.14 0.45 -24.76
C LYS A 352 -23.82 -0.35 -24.76
N LYS A 353 -22.70 0.25 -25.18
CA LYS A 353 -21.36 -0.36 -25.06
C LYS A 353 -20.79 -0.32 -23.63
N LYS A 354 -21.13 0.69 -22.83
CA LYS A 354 -20.75 0.77 -21.40
C LYS A 354 -21.54 -0.23 -20.54
N ALA A 355 -22.79 -0.51 -20.87
CA ALA A 355 -23.63 -1.49 -20.17
C ALA A 355 -23.07 -2.91 -20.28
N LYS A 356 -22.53 -3.29 -21.45
CA LYS A 356 -21.94 -4.61 -21.71
C LYS A 356 -20.58 -4.88 -21.02
N GLN A 357 -20.17 -4.04 -20.08
CA GLN A 357 -18.89 -4.14 -19.37
C GLN A 357 -19.11 -4.33 -17.87
N CYS A 358 -18.21 -5.08 -17.24
CA CYS A 358 -18.16 -5.27 -15.80
C CYS A 358 -17.46 -4.05 -15.17
N THR A 359 -18.11 -3.38 -14.23
CA THR A 359 -17.49 -2.32 -13.43
C THR A 359 -16.69 -2.91 -12.26
N VAL A 360 -15.44 -2.47 -12.13
CA VAL A 360 -14.53 -2.88 -11.05
C VAL A 360 -13.83 -1.65 -10.46
N LEU A 361 -13.77 -1.55 -9.13
CA LEU A 361 -12.95 -0.57 -8.41
C LEU A 361 -11.83 -1.32 -7.70
N VAL A 362 -10.58 -1.02 -8.07
CA VAL A 362 -9.37 -1.59 -7.46
C VAL A 362 -8.67 -0.52 -6.64
N GLU A 363 -8.24 -0.86 -5.42
CA GLU A 363 -7.42 -0.01 -4.58
C GLU A 363 -6.27 -0.77 -3.92
N LEU A 364 -5.09 -0.14 -3.92
CA LEU A 364 -3.85 -0.62 -3.32
C LEU A 364 -3.37 0.35 -2.23
N LEU A 365 -3.38 -0.10 -0.98
CA LEU A 365 -2.90 0.65 0.19
C LEU A 365 -1.54 0.11 0.67
N GLN A 366 -0.58 0.99 0.97
CA GLN A 366 0.68 0.59 1.62
C GLN A 366 0.58 0.68 3.16
N LYS A 367 1.07 -0.36 3.85
CA LYS A 367 0.85 -0.54 5.29
C LYS A 367 1.88 0.17 6.17
N ASP A 368 1.42 0.62 7.34
CA ASP A 368 2.21 0.96 8.55
C ASP A 368 3.35 1.98 8.37
N ARG A 369 3.30 2.80 7.32
CA ARG A 369 4.35 3.79 6.99
C ARG A 369 4.53 4.84 8.11
N ARG A 370 3.43 5.37 8.64
CA ARG A 370 3.43 6.36 9.73
C ARG A 370 3.95 5.78 11.05
N LYS A 371 3.57 4.54 11.41
CA LYS A 371 4.08 3.82 12.60
C LYS A 371 5.60 3.67 12.60
N ARG A 372 6.21 3.51 11.41
CA ARG A 372 7.68 3.41 11.24
C ARG A 372 8.39 4.78 11.16
N ASN A 373 7.73 5.88 11.58
CA ASN A 373 8.17 7.28 11.44
C ASN A 373 8.56 7.71 10.01
N LYS A 374 8.06 6.99 8.99
CA LYS A 374 8.30 7.27 7.57
C LYS A 374 7.10 8.00 6.97
N ILE A 375 7.06 9.32 7.13
CA ILE A 375 6.10 10.22 6.44
C ILE A 375 6.26 10.11 4.91
N ASN A 376 7.41 9.65 4.43
CA ASN A 376 7.65 9.35 3.01
C ASN A 376 6.97 8.03 2.61
N PHE A 377 5.77 8.13 2.04
CA PHE A 377 5.13 7.06 1.29
C PHE A 377 5.99 6.61 0.09
N LEU A 378 5.92 5.32 -0.22
CA LEU A 378 6.48 4.78 -1.46
C LEU A 378 5.65 5.24 -2.64
N HIS A 379 6.31 5.46 -3.78
CA HIS A 379 5.63 5.64 -5.05
C HIS A 379 5.07 4.27 -5.48
N ILE A 380 3.75 4.10 -5.43
CA ILE A 380 3.05 2.82 -5.71
C ILE A 380 2.10 2.95 -6.91
N ALA A 381 1.87 1.84 -7.60
CA ALA A 381 0.85 1.71 -8.65
C ALA A 381 0.46 0.25 -8.87
N PHE A 382 -0.71 0.02 -9.46
CA PHE A 382 -1.12 -1.28 -9.98
C PHE A 382 -1.45 -1.23 -11.48
N HIS A 383 -1.32 -2.38 -12.12
CA HIS A 383 -1.59 -2.59 -13.55
C HIS A 383 -2.50 -3.81 -13.71
N ILE A 384 -3.47 -3.74 -14.60
CA ILE A 384 -4.41 -4.82 -14.90
C ILE A 384 -4.12 -5.32 -16.31
N TYR A 385 -3.89 -6.62 -16.46
CA TYR A 385 -3.64 -7.30 -17.73
C TYR A 385 -4.74 -8.30 -18.02
N ARG A 386 -5.16 -8.45 -19.28
CA ARG A 386 -6.05 -9.54 -19.71
C ARG A 386 -5.25 -10.82 -19.89
N VAL A 387 -5.74 -11.94 -19.38
CA VAL A 387 -5.08 -13.24 -19.46
C VAL A 387 -5.72 -14.07 -20.58
N PRO A 388 -4.97 -14.44 -21.63
CA PRO A 388 -5.44 -15.35 -22.67
C PRO A 388 -5.86 -16.72 -22.09
N PRO A 389 -6.85 -17.43 -22.66
CA PRO A 389 -7.30 -18.74 -22.19
C PRO A 389 -6.18 -19.76 -21.99
N GLU A 390 -5.15 -19.71 -22.83
CA GLU A 390 -4.01 -20.63 -22.86
C GLU A 390 -3.06 -20.46 -21.66
N LEU A 391 -3.17 -19.34 -20.94
CA LEU A 391 -2.32 -18.98 -19.80
C LEU A 391 -3.09 -18.92 -18.47
N GLN A 392 -4.36 -19.31 -18.45
CA GLN A 392 -5.16 -19.36 -17.21
C GLN A 392 -4.59 -20.45 -16.28
N GLY A 393 -4.31 -20.09 -15.02
CA GLY A 393 -3.70 -21.00 -14.04
C GLY A 393 -2.18 -21.17 -14.14
N LEU A 394 -1.50 -20.48 -15.06
CA LEU A 394 -0.05 -20.53 -15.22
C LEU A 394 0.61 -19.24 -14.69
N CYS A 395 1.75 -19.38 -14.01
CA CYS A 395 2.53 -18.23 -13.56
C CYS A 395 2.99 -17.37 -14.75
N LEU A 396 2.48 -16.14 -14.83
CA LEU A 396 2.82 -15.22 -15.91
C LEU A 396 4.27 -14.75 -15.75
N ASP A 397 5.05 -14.89 -16.82
CA ASP A 397 6.50 -14.74 -16.82
C ASP A 397 6.95 -13.39 -17.40
N GLN A 398 8.27 -13.22 -17.54
CA GLN A 398 8.85 -12.03 -18.15
C GLN A 398 8.38 -11.81 -19.60
N SER A 399 8.16 -12.88 -20.38
CA SER A 399 7.74 -12.77 -21.79
C SER A 399 6.34 -12.16 -21.90
N PHE A 400 5.40 -12.61 -21.06
CA PHE A 400 4.04 -12.10 -21.00
C PHE A 400 4.01 -10.58 -20.77
N PHE A 401 4.59 -10.09 -19.67
CA PHE A 401 4.51 -8.66 -19.31
C PHE A 401 5.37 -7.74 -20.21
N SER A 402 6.32 -8.31 -20.96
CA SER A 402 7.11 -7.58 -21.96
C SER A 402 6.31 -7.33 -23.25
N ASN A 403 5.52 -8.33 -23.68
CA ASN A 403 4.78 -8.30 -24.94
C ASN A 403 3.36 -7.74 -24.79
N GLN A 404 2.70 -7.99 -23.65
CA GLN A 404 1.34 -7.54 -23.40
C GLN A 404 1.29 -6.11 -22.84
N HIS A 405 0.22 -5.39 -23.18
CA HIS A 405 -0.09 -4.08 -22.63
C HIS A 405 -1.19 -4.17 -21.56
N PRO A 406 -1.11 -3.37 -20.48
CA PRO A 406 -2.15 -3.36 -19.46
C PRO A 406 -3.44 -2.73 -20.01
N VAL A 407 -4.56 -3.41 -19.78
CA VAL A 407 -5.92 -2.93 -20.08
C VAL A 407 -6.42 -1.89 -19.06
N GLY A 408 -5.86 -1.90 -17.86
CA GLY A 408 -6.18 -0.94 -16.79
C GLY A 408 -4.94 -0.58 -15.97
N ARG A 409 -4.95 0.60 -15.32
CA ARG A 409 -3.85 1.06 -14.45
C ARG A 409 -4.33 2.09 -13.44
N SER A 410 -3.71 2.11 -12.25
CA SER A 410 -4.01 3.14 -11.25
C SER A 410 -3.68 4.54 -11.78
N GLY A 411 -2.52 4.72 -12.41
CA GLY A 411 -2.11 5.99 -13.01
C GLY A 411 -0.59 6.11 -13.10
N LYS A 412 -0.07 7.31 -12.82
CA LYS A 412 1.36 7.49 -12.47
C LYS A 412 1.60 6.92 -11.08
N TYR A 413 2.83 6.49 -10.78
CA TYR A 413 3.17 6.06 -9.41
C TYR A 413 3.13 7.27 -8.48
N GLN A 414 2.38 7.19 -7.38
CA GLN A 414 2.16 8.31 -6.45
C GLN A 414 2.66 7.99 -5.04
N PRO A 415 3.27 8.94 -4.32
CA PRO A 415 3.66 8.81 -2.92
C PRO A 415 2.47 9.07 -1.99
N LEU A 416 1.42 8.25 -2.13
CA LEU A 416 0.20 8.31 -1.32
C LEU A 416 0.02 7.01 -0.54
N ARG A 417 -0.77 7.05 0.55
CA ARG A 417 -1.10 5.84 1.32
C ARG A 417 -1.85 4.83 0.46
N ALA A 418 -2.83 5.30 -0.29
CA ALA A 418 -3.65 4.51 -1.21
C ALA A 418 -3.50 5.03 -2.64
N VAL A 419 -3.63 4.13 -3.62
CA VAL A 419 -3.89 4.46 -5.02
C VAL A 419 -5.03 3.58 -5.51
N TRP A 420 -6.04 4.19 -6.14
CA TRP A 420 -7.25 3.52 -6.59
C TRP A 420 -7.54 3.82 -8.06
N ARG A 421 -8.40 3.00 -8.68
CA ARG A 421 -9.01 3.29 -9.98
C ARG A 421 -10.29 2.49 -10.14
N LYS A 422 -11.36 3.17 -10.56
CA LYS A 422 -12.53 2.54 -11.20
C LYS A 422 -12.22 2.26 -12.66
N VAL A 423 -12.42 1.02 -13.10
CA VAL A 423 -12.27 0.55 -14.49
C VAL A 423 -13.57 -0.12 -14.95
N ARG A 424 -13.79 -0.13 -16.27
CA ARG A 424 -14.77 -0.98 -16.93
C ARG A 424 -14.01 -1.93 -17.83
N LEU A 425 -14.31 -3.22 -17.73
CA LEU A 425 -13.60 -4.31 -18.40
C LEU A 425 -14.64 -5.26 -18.99
N ASP A 426 -14.35 -5.81 -20.17
CA ASP A 426 -15.21 -6.84 -20.76
C ASP A 426 -15.12 -8.13 -19.91
N PRO A 427 -16.12 -9.03 -19.91
CA PRO A 427 -16.01 -10.32 -19.24
C PRO A 427 -14.76 -11.11 -19.66
N GLY A 428 -14.14 -11.80 -18.70
CA GLY A 428 -12.94 -12.60 -18.90
C GLY A 428 -12.02 -12.66 -17.69
N ASN A 429 -10.84 -13.24 -17.91
CA ASN A 429 -9.79 -13.40 -16.90
C ASN A 429 -8.75 -12.27 -17.00
N TYR A 430 -8.35 -11.77 -15.84
CA TYR A 430 -7.41 -10.67 -15.68
C TYR A 430 -6.43 -10.95 -14.54
N VAL A 431 -5.26 -10.29 -14.57
CA VAL A 431 -4.32 -10.24 -13.44
C VAL A 431 -4.04 -8.80 -13.06
N ILE A 432 -4.18 -8.50 -11.77
CA ILE A 432 -3.78 -7.25 -11.14
C ILE A 432 -2.37 -7.43 -10.59
N LEU A 433 -1.42 -6.63 -11.06
CA LEU A 433 -0.03 -6.62 -10.58
C LEU A 433 0.21 -5.36 -9.74
N ALA A 434 0.47 -5.54 -8.45
CA ALA A 434 0.73 -4.45 -7.49
C ALA A 434 2.24 -4.19 -7.35
N SER A 435 2.69 -2.94 -7.49
CA SER A 435 4.14 -2.63 -7.63
C SER A 435 4.56 -1.30 -7.00
N THR A 436 5.80 -1.27 -6.48
CA THR A 436 6.53 -0.02 -6.16
C THR A 436 7.24 0.52 -7.39
N TYR A 437 7.56 1.82 -7.41
CA TYR A 437 8.24 2.42 -8.58
C TYR A 437 9.66 1.87 -8.78
N ARG A 438 10.44 1.79 -7.69
CA ARG A 438 11.80 1.22 -7.68
C ARG A 438 11.75 -0.25 -7.24
N PRO A 439 12.59 -1.13 -7.83
CA PRO A 439 12.75 -2.51 -7.37
C PRO A 439 13.47 -2.57 -6.01
N ASN A 440 13.43 -3.73 -5.36
CA ASN A 440 14.08 -4.00 -4.06
C ASN A 440 13.68 -3.03 -2.93
N VAL A 441 12.49 -2.45 -3.00
CA VAL A 441 11.94 -1.63 -1.91
C VAL A 441 10.95 -2.47 -1.09
N PRO A 442 11.33 -2.94 0.12
CA PRO A 442 10.44 -3.76 0.92
C PRO A 442 9.33 -2.94 1.56
N ALA A 443 8.10 -3.42 1.45
CA ALA A 443 6.93 -2.92 2.15
C ALA A 443 5.76 -3.91 2.07
N GLU A 444 4.88 -3.85 3.06
CA GLU A 444 3.60 -4.56 3.04
C GLU A 444 2.51 -3.67 2.41
N PHE A 445 1.50 -4.31 1.83
CA PHE A 445 0.34 -3.64 1.24
C PHE A 445 -0.95 -4.43 1.49
N PHE A 446 -2.07 -3.79 1.19
CA PHE A 446 -3.40 -4.35 1.19
C PHE A 446 -4.07 -3.96 -0.13
N LEU A 447 -4.52 -4.96 -0.89
CA LEU A 447 -5.28 -4.77 -2.11
C LEU A 447 -6.75 -5.06 -1.81
N ARG A 448 -7.66 -4.17 -2.17
CA ARG A 448 -9.10 -4.43 -2.14
C ARG A 448 -9.72 -4.17 -3.50
N VAL A 449 -10.64 -5.03 -3.90
CA VAL A 449 -11.35 -4.96 -5.18
C VAL A 449 -12.83 -5.12 -4.94
N PHE A 450 -13.58 -4.17 -5.49
CA PHE A 450 -15.03 -4.13 -5.47
C PHE A 450 -15.54 -4.35 -6.89
N SER A 451 -16.48 -5.27 -7.07
CA SER A 451 -17.17 -5.55 -8.33
C SER A 451 -18.67 -5.77 -8.08
N LYS A 452 -19.55 -5.54 -9.06
CA LYS A 452 -20.96 -5.97 -8.95
C LYS A 452 -21.00 -7.50 -8.69
N THR A 453 -21.98 -7.98 -7.91
CA THR A 453 -22.19 -9.41 -7.56
C THR A 453 -22.06 -10.35 -8.75
N GLY A 454 -21.59 -11.58 -8.50
CA GLY A 454 -21.29 -12.59 -9.53
C GLY A 454 -19.84 -12.59 -9.99
N ASN A 455 -19.17 -11.44 -9.92
CA ASN A 455 -17.75 -11.30 -10.24
C ASN A 455 -16.86 -11.62 -9.04
N ASN A 456 -15.81 -12.42 -9.25
CA ASN A 456 -14.94 -12.94 -8.18
C ASN A 456 -13.46 -12.63 -8.44
N LEU A 457 -12.78 -12.08 -7.43
CA LEU A 457 -11.31 -12.07 -7.39
C LEU A 457 -10.85 -13.41 -6.80
N GLY A 458 -10.27 -14.26 -7.63
CA GLY A 458 -9.74 -15.55 -7.20
C GLY A 458 -8.36 -15.37 -6.58
N THR A 459 -8.15 -15.89 -5.36
CA THR A 459 -6.80 -16.11 -4.85
C THR A 459 -6.18 -17.30 -5.58
N GLN A 460 -5.73 -17.09 -6.82
CA GLN A 460 -4.50 -17.75 -7.22
C GLN A 460 -3.36 -16.97 -6.57
N ASP A 461 -2.96 -17.44 -5.39
CA ASP A 461 -1.55 -17.35 -5.06
C ASP A 461 -0.80 -18.03 -6.20
N PHE A 462 0.03 -17.27 -6.92
CA PHE A 462 1.05 -17.85 -7.79
C PHE A 462 2.18 -18.46 -6.94
N THR A 463 1.81 -19.26 -5.94
CA THR A 463 2.62 -20.39 -5.50
C THR A 463 2.76 -21.31 -6.70
N CYS A 464 3.81 -21.09 -7.51
CA CYS A 464 4.32 -22.11 -8.41
C CYS A 464 4.38 -23.42 -7.62
N SER A 465 3.58 -24.40 -8.05
CA SER A 465 3.11 -25.50 -7.22
C SER A 465 4.23 -26.10 -6.37
N THR A 466 3.98 -26.23 -5.07
CA THR A 466 4.89 -26.71 -4.02
C THR A 466 5.21 -28.22 -4.11
N GLY A 467 5.41 -28.73 -5.32
CA GLY A 467 5.97 -30.04 -5.59
C GLY A 467 7.49 -30.03 -5.38
N PHE A 468 7.93 -30.34 -4.16
CA PHE A 468 9.35 -30.48 -3.82
C PHE A 468 9.99 -31.67 -4.54
N LEU A 469 10.43 -31.45 -5.79
CA LEU A 469 11.28 -32.38 -6.54
C LEU A 469 12.73 -31.86 -6.56
N MET A 470 13.50 -32.32 -5.58
CA MET A 470 14.95 -32.12 -5.53
C MET A 470 15.64 -33.02 -6.56
N VAL A 471 15.59 -32.63 -7.83
CA VAL A 471 16.27 -33.34 -8.94
C VAL A 471 17.70 -32.81 -9.06
N MET A 472 18.62 -33.40 -8.31
CA MET A 472 20.05 -33.15 -8.48
C MET A 472 20.59 -34.08 -9.58
N SER A 473 20.81 -33.54 -10.77
CA SER A 473 21.80 -34.13 -11.68
C SER A 473 23.18 -33.64 -11.24
N MET A 474 23.95 -34.51 -10.59
CA MET A 474 25.33 -34.21 -10.23
C MET A 474 26.21 -34.39 -11.48
N PRO A 475 26.80 -33.33 -12.05
CA PRO A 475 27.74 -33.49 -13.15
C PRO A 475 28.97 -34.26 -12.66
N PRO A 476 29.51 -35.23 -13.42
CA PRO A 476 30.70 -35.96 -13.04
C PRO A 476 31.91 -35.03 -12.95
N VAL A 477 32.72 -35.18 -11.90
CA VAL A 477 33.97 -34.41 -11.71
C VAL A 477 34.89 -34.62 -12.91
N LEU A 478 35.40 -33.54 -13.48
CA LEU A 478 36.33 -33.58 -14.61
C LEU A 478 37.59 -34.41 -14.26
N PRO A 479 38.12 -35.23 -15.18
CA PRO A 479 39.30 -36.06 -14.91
C PRO A 479 40.55 -35.28 -14.47
N GLU A 480 40.68 -34.02 -14.90
CA GLU A 480 41.77 -33.12 -14.52
C GLU A 480 41.63 -32.62 -13.07
N ASP A 481 40.40 -32.23 -12.69
CA ASP A 481 40.08 -31.88 -11.30
C ASP A 481 40.30 -33.09 -10.39
N ARG A 482 39.89 -34.32 -10.77
CA ARG A 482 40.17 -35.54 -9.99
C ARG A 482 41.67 -35.74 -9.73
N LYS A 483 42.52 -35.56 -10.73
CA LYS A 483 43.99 -35.65 -10.58
C LYS A 483 44.55 -34.57 -9.66
N ARG A 484 44.06 -33.32 -9.78
CA ARG A 484 44.47 -32.21 -8.91
C ARG A 484 44.03 -32.46 -7.47
N VAL A 485 42.81 -32.92 -7.27
CA VAL A 485 42.24 -33.24 -5.96
C VAL A 485 43.00 -34.38 -5.30
N GLN A 486 43.22 -35.49 -6.00
CA GLN A 486 44.00 -36.62 -5.50
C GLN A 486 45.40 -36.17 -5.05
N LYS A 487 46.14 -35.47 -5.93
CA LYS A 487 47.47 -34.95 -5.61
C LYS A 487 47.47 -34.02 -4.39
N THR A 488 46.57 -33.04 -4.35
CA THR A 488 46.52 -32.07 -3.24
C THR A 488 46.00 -32.69 -1.96
N PHE A 489 45.16 -33.74 -2.02
CA PHE A 489 44.78 -34.54 -0.85
C PHE A 489 46.01 -35.27 -0.29
N ASP A 490 46.80 -35.92 -1.16
CA ASP A 490 48.03 -36.63 -0.79
C ASP A 490 49.11 -35.69 -0.22
N GLU A 491 49.12 -34.41 -0.60
CA GLU A 491 50.02 -33.38 -0.07
C GLU A 491 49.55 -32.71 1.24
N VAL A 492 48.25 -32.79 1.57
CA VAL A 492 47.63 -31.96 2.63
C VAL A 492 46.94 -32.78 3.73
N ALA A 493 46.58 -34.04 3.48
CA ALA A 493 46.02 -34.93 4.50
C ALA A 493 47.05 -35.32 5.56
N GLY A 494 46.58 -35.48 6.80
CA GLY A 494 47.40 -35.94 7.91
C GLY A 494 47.68 -37.46 7.86
N PRO A 495 48.41 -37.99 8.87
CA PRO A 495 48.64 -39.43 9.02
C PRO A 495 47.36 -40.28 9.18
N ASP A 496 46.19 -39.65 9.30
CA ASP A 496 44.87 -40.25 9.45
C ASP A 496 44.05 -40.32 8.14
N ASP A 497 44.67 -39.96 6.99
CA ASP A 497 44.09 -39.93 5.63
C ASP A 497 42.75 -39.16 5.54
N LYS A 498 42.67 -38.06 6.30
CA LYS A 498 41.50 -37.18 6.38
C LYS A 498 41.90 -35.72 6.27
N LEU A 499 40.92 -34.90 5.92
CA LEU A 499 41.05 -33.45 5.86
C LEU A 499 40.21 -32.80 6.96
N ASN A 500 40.85 -32.05 7.85
CA ASN A 500 40.14 -31.11 8.73
C ASN A 500 39.75 -29.83 7.96
N ALA A 501 38.98 -28.94 8.59
CA ALA A 501 38.47 -27.74 7.93
C ALA A 501 39.54 -26.79 7.36
N LYS A 502 40.74 -26.72 7.94
CA LYS A 502 41.84 -25.87 7.42
C LYS A 502 42.52 -26.51 6.21
N GLU A 503 42.67 -27.83 6.21
CA GLU A 503 43.21 -28.63 5.11
C GLU A 503 42.26 -28.65 3.92
N PHE A 504 40.97 -28.91 4.18
CA PHE A 504 39.92 -28.84 3.18
C PHE A 504 39.82 -27.45 2.53
N MET A 505 39.94 -26.36 3.32
CA MET A 505 39.98 -25.00 2.78
C MET A 505 41.17 -24.77 1.83
N LYS A 506 42.37 -25.29 2.15
CA LYS A 506 43.53 -25.23 1.24
C LYS A 506 43.28 -25.98 -0.06
N LEU A 507 42.74 -27.21 0.04
CA LEU A 507 42.39 -28.04 -1.11
C LEU A 507 41.40 -27.31 -2.03
N VAL A 508 40.25 -26.90 -1.50
CA VAL A 508 39.18 -26.22 -2.25
C VAL A 508 39.68 -24.94 -2.91
N ASN A 509 40.41 -24.10 -2.17
CA ASN A 509 40.90 -22.81 -2.69
C ASN A 509 42.11 -22.94 -3.65
N SER A 510 42.62 -24.16 -3.88
CA SER A 510 43.58 -24.48 -4.97
C SER A 510 42.89 -24.91 -6.29
N VAL A 511 41.59 -25.19 -6.21
CA VAL A 511 40.73 -25.68 -7.30
C VAL A 511 39.77 -24.58 -7.78
N LEU A 512 39.32 -23.71 -6.85
CA LEU A 512 38.53 -22.52 -7.13
C LEU A 512 39.39 -21.32 -7.57
N ASP A 513 38.78 -20.43 -8.34
CA ASP A 513 39.36 -19.16 -8.77
C ASP A 513 39.53 -18.18 -7.59
N LYS A 514 40.49 -17.25 -7.68
CA LYS A 514 40.91 -16.39 -6.56
C LYS A 514 39.76 -15.56 -5.96
N ASP A 515 38.88 -15.04 -6.81
CA ASP A 515 37.78 -14.16 -6.40
C ASP A 515 36.59 -14.96 -5.79
N TYR A 516 36.65 -16.29 -5.84
CA TYR A 516 35.60 -17.22 -5.42
C TYR A 516 36.05 -18.16 -4.29
N GLN A 517 37.13 -17.82 -3.58
CA GLN A 517 37.65 -18.63 -2.48
C GLN A 517 36.67 -18.70 -1.30
N LEU A 518 36.61 -19.87 -0.66
CA LEU A 518 35.76 -20.10 0.50
C LEU A 518 36.52 -19.77 1.80
N PRO A 519 35.89 -19.05 2.76
CA PRO A 519 36.45 -18.86 4.09
C PRO A 519 36.32 -20.15 4.92
N LEU A 520 37.16 -20.25 5.96
CA LEU A 520 37.23 -21.41 6.85
C LEU A 520 35.85 -21.82 7.42
N GLU A 521 34.96 -20.86 7.66
CA GLU A 521 33.63 -21.13 8.21
C GLU A 521 32.70 -21.81 7.21
N THR A 522 32.69 -21.39 5.94
CA THR A 522 31.97 -22.11 4.88
C THR A 522 32.54 -23.52 4.69
N CYS A 523 33.87 -23.69 4.79
CA CYS A 523 34.51 -25.00 4.77
C CYS A 523 34.08 -25.90 5.93
N ARG A 524 33.94 -25.36 7.16
CA ARG A 524 33.37 -26.11 8.30
C ARG A 524 31.93 -26.53 8.03
N GLN A 525 31.08 -25.61 7.56
CA GLN A 525 29.67 -25.89 7.27
C GLN A 525 29.50 -26.98 6.22
N LEU A 526 30.35 -27.02 5.19
CA LEU A 526 30.37 -28.11 4.21
C LEU A 526 30.71 -29.47 4.85
N ILE A 527 31.72 -29.52 5.72
CA ILE A 527 32.11 -30.75 6.44
C ILE A 527 31.00 -31.26 7.38
N PHE A 528 30.30 -30.37 8.09
CA PHE A 528 29.17 -30.76 8.94
C PHE A 528 27.89 -31.07 8.14
N GLY A 529 27.76 -30.54 6.93
CA GLY A 529 26.68 -30.85 5.99
C GLY A 529 26.71 -32.31 5.52
N GLU A 530 27.89 -32.89 5.32
CA GLU A 530 28.06 -34.30 4.95
C GLU A 530 27.69 -35.29 6.07
N GLU A 531 27.55 -36.57 5.73
CA GLU A 531 27.31 -37.66 6.70
C GLU A 531 28.60 -38.09 7.43
N THR A 532 29.23 -37.12 8.10
CA THR A 532 30.43 -37.35 8.91
C THR A 532 30.13 -38.01 10.26
N GLY A 533 28.86 -38.11 10.67
CA GLY A 533 28.48 -38.58 12.00
C GLY A 533 28.91 -37.63 13.13
N GLY A 534 29.00 -36.33 12.84
CA GLY A 534 29.47 -35.30 13.78
C GLY A 534 31.00 -35.12 13.83
N ARG A 535 31.77 -35.82 12.96
CA ARG A 535 33.23 -35.67 12.88
C ARG A 535 33.61 -34.42 12.09
N SER A 536 34.58 -33.65 12.58
CA SER A 536 35.06 -32.41 11.97
C SER A 536 36.08 -32.62 10.82
N SER A 537 35.96 -33.72 10.09
CA SER A 537 36.93 -34.18 9.09
C SER A 537 36.27 -35.02 7.99
N LEU A 538 36.69 -34.84 6.73
CA LEU A 538 36.23 -35.66 5.59
C LEU A 538 37.24 -36.75 5.23
N THR A 539 36.74 -37.91 4.80
CA THR A 539 37.55 -38.92 4.10
C THR A 539 37.67 -38.59 2.60
N ARG A 540 38.55 -39.32 1.90
CA ARG A 540 38.73 -39.20 0.44
C ARG A 540 37.44 -39.45 -0.35
N GLU A 541 36.73 -40.53 -0.03
CA GLU A 541 35.43 -40.89 -0.64
C GLU A 541 34.36 -39.80 -0.44
N GLN A 542 34.36 -39.13 0.72
CA GLN A 542 33.44 -38.02 1.02
C GLN A 542 33.86 -36.69 0.37
N THR A 543 35.13 -36.54 -0.01
CA THR A 543 35.67 -35.28 -0.54
C THR A 543 35.30 -35.07 -2.01
N GLU A 544 35.24 -36.13 -2.82
CA GLU A 544 34.86 -36.02 -4.24
C GLU A 544 33.43 -35.49 -4.47
N PRO A 545 32.37 -36.00 -3.79
CA PRO A 545 31.00 -35.48 -3.94
C PRO A 545 30.85 -34.01 -3.54
N VAL A 546 31.53 -33.58 -2.48
CA VAL A 546 31.50 -32.17 -2.03
C VAL A 546 32.10 -31.25 -3.09
N LEU A 547 33.22 -31.65 -3.69
CA LEU A 547 33.87 -30.88 -4.76
C LEU A 547 33.05 -30.87 -6.06
N ALA A 548 32.40 -31.99 -6.41
CA ALA A 548 31.43 -32.05 -7.52
C ALA A 548 30.27 -31.06 -7.30
N SER A 549 29.72 -31.04 -6.08
CA SER A 549 28.69 -30.10 -5.66
C SER A 549 29.18 -28.64 -5.75
N LEU A 550 30.38 -28.34 -5.26
CA LEU A 550 30.95 -26.98 -5.34
C LEU A 550 31.13 -26.50 -6.78
N ARG A 551 31.61 -27.35 -7.70
CA ARG A 551 31.69 -27.02 -9.13
C ARG A 551 30.32 -26.78 -9.76
N SER A 552 29.31 -27.59 -9.40
CA SER A 552 27.92 -27.38 -9.83
C SER A 552 27.38 -26.02 -9.35
N LEU A 553 27.60 -25.69 -8.07
CA LEU A 553 27.21 -24.39 -7.51
C LEU A 553 27.99 -23.21 -8.14
N GLN A 554 29.27 -23.39 -8.47
CA GLN A 554 30.08 -22.39 -9.17
C GLN A 554 29.53 -22.12 -10.58
N SER A 555 29.18 -23.17 -11.33
CA SER A 555 28.56 -23.04 -12.66
C SER A 555 27.18 -22.38 -12.60
N ILE A 556 26.36 -22.73 -11.60
CA ILE A 556 25.08 -22.03 -11.34
C ILE A 556 25.35 -20.56 -11.01
N PHE A 557 26.34 -20.25 -10.16
CA PHE A 557 26.65 -18.88 -9.78
C PHE A 557 26.99 -18.02 -11.00
N PHE A 558 27.94 -18.46 -11.84
CA PHE A 558 28.32 -17.77 -13.07
C PHE A 558 27.18 -17.60 -14.08
N LYS A 559 26.20 -18.52 -14.10
CA LYS A 559 25.02 -18.41 -14.99
C LYS A 559 24.09 -17.24 -14.60
N PHE A 560 24.07 -16.86 -13.33
CA PHE A 560 23.19 -15.82 -12.79
C PHE A 560 23.91 -14.53 -12.40
N ASP A 561 25.23 -14.55 -12.17
CA ASP A 561 26.12 -13.38 -12.11
C ASP A 561 26.37 -12.82 -13.54
N GLN A 562 25.29 -12.35 -14.18
CA GLN A 562 25.31 -11.94 -15.59
C GLN A 562 26.10 -10.66 -15.86
N ASP A 563 26.35 -9.84 -14.83
CA ASP A 563 27.20 -8.66 -14.91
C ASP A 563 28.66 -8.94 -14.53
N SER A 564 28.99 -10.19 -14.15
CA SER A 564 30.33 -10.62 -13.71
C SER A 564 30.85 -9.75 -12.56
N SER A 565 29.95 -9.35 -11.66
CA SER A 565 30.27 -8.57 -10.47
C SER A 565 30.97 -9.39 -9.38
N GLY A 566 30.99 -10.72 -9.51
CA GLY A 566 31.43 -11.65 -8.46
C GLY A 566 30.36 -11.86 -7.38
N THR A 567 29.15 -11.34 -7.58
CA THR A 567 28.11 -11.23 -6.56
C THR A 567 26.71 -11.42 -7.14
N MET A 568 25.75 -11.86 -6.32
CA MET A 568 24.35 -11.98 -6.71
C MET A 568 23.49 -10.88 -6.11
N SER A 569 22.58 -10.31 -6.89
CA SER A 569 21.43 -9.58 -6.35
C SER A 569 20.41 -10.56 -5.74
N PRO A 570 19.49 -10.09 -4.86
CA PRO A 570 18.52 -11.01 -4.25
C PRO A 570 17.53 -11.61 -5.27
N PHE A 571 17.33 -10.97 -6.45
CA PHE A 571 16.56 -11.55 -7.55
C PHE A 571 17.25 -12.72 -8.25
N GLU A 572 18.57 -12.70 -8.32
CA GLU A 572 19.37 -13.78 -8.88
C GLU A 572 19.48 -14.94 -7.91
N LEU A 573 19.60 -14.69 -6.59
CA LEU A 573 19.54 -15.75 -5.57
C LEU A 573 18.28 -16.63 -5.74
N SER A 574 17.10 -16.03 -5.93
CA SER A 574 15.85 -16.76 -6.15
C SER A 574 15.92 -17.72 -7.36
N LEU A 575 16.55 -17.30 -8.46
CA LEU A 575 16.69 -18.12 -9.68
C LEU A 575 17.82 -19.15 -9.57
N ALA A 576 18.91 -18.78 -8.89
CA ALA A 576 20.05 -19.65 -8.62
C ALA A 576 19.69 -20.78 -7.65
N LEU A 577 18.86 -20.53 -6.63
CA LEU A 577 18.29 -21.57 -5.77
C LEU A 577 17.43 -22.55 -6.58
N GLN A 578 16.54 -22.05 -7.45
CA GLN A 578 15.71 -22.89 -8.31
C GLN A 578 16.57 -23.76 -9.24
N ALA A 579 17.63 -23.20 -9.84
CA ALA A 579 18.60 -23.95 -10.64
C ALA A 579 19.44 -24.95 -9.83
N ALA A 580 19.65 -24.69 -8.54
CA ALA A 580 20.27 -25.61 -7.58
C ALA A 580 19.29 -26.67 -7.02
N GLY A 581 18.08 -26.78 -7.59
CA GLY A 581 17.06 -27.75 -7.18
C GLY A 581 16.33 -27.40 -5.88
N VAL A 582 16.38 -26.14 -5.45
CA VAL A 582 15.77 -25.64 -4.21
C VAL A 582 14.77 -24.54 -4.52
N GLN A 583 13.47 -24.83 -4.39
CA GLN A 583 12.42 -23.84 -4.52
C GLN A 583 11.91 -23.46 -3.12
N CYS A 584 11.87 -22.16 -2.84
CA CYS A 584 11.50 -21.63 -1.53
C CYS A 584 10.44 -20.52 -1.67
N ASP A 585 9.62 -20.38 -0.63
CA ASP A 585 8.70 -19.24 -0.49
C ASP A 585 9.45 -17.89 -0.44
N GLY A 586 8.79 -16.81 -0.85
CA GLY A 586 9.38 -15.47 -0.88
C GLY A 586 9.88 -14.98 0.48
N HIS A 587 9.17 -15.29 1.57
CA HIS A 587 9.61 -14.95 2.93
C HIS A 587 10.84 -15.75 3.36
N VAL A 588 10.91 -17.03 2.97
CA VAL A 588 12.13 -17.85 3.18
C VAL A 588 13.30 -17.25 2.42
N ILE A 589 13.12 -16.85 1.15
CA ILE A 589 14.16 -16.17 0.36
C ILE A 589 14.61 -14.86 1.03
N GLN A 590 13.69 -14.10 1.64
CA GLN A 590 14.04 -12.90 2.41
C GLN A 590 14.98 -13.22 3.58
N LEU A 591 14.61 -14.20 4.41
CA LEU A 591 15.39 -14.56 5.59
C LEU A 591 16.75 -15.18 5.22
N LEU A 592 16.81 -15.93 4.10
CA LEU A 592 18.06 -16.39 3.53
C LEU A 592 18.94 -15.21 3.08
N TRP A 593 18.37 -14.21 2.42
CA TRP A 593 19.10 -13.00 2.04
C TRP A 593 19.61 -12.23 3.27
N GLU A 594 18.75 -11.95 4.25
CA GLU A 594 19.14 -11.23 5.47
C GLU A 594 20.22 -11.98 6.27
N ARG A 595 20.20 -13.31 6.26
CA ARG A 595 21.17 -14.16 6.96
C ARG A 595 22.49 -14.33 6.23
N PHE A 596 22.48 -14.59 4.93
CA PHE A 596 23.69 -14.95 4.15
C PHE A 596 24.27 -13.77 3.36
N GLY A 597 23.45 -12.80 2.98
CA GLY A 597 23.89 -11.53 2.38
C GLY A 597 24.57 -10.58 3.37
N SER A 598 24.62 -10.94 4.66
CA SER A 598 25.42 -10.26 5.70
C SER A 598 25.18 -8.75 5.87
N GLY A 599 24.01 -8.25 5.41
CA GLY A 599 23.67 -6.82 5.41
C GLY A 599 24.23 -6.02 4.22
N GLU A 600 24.95 -6.67 3.31
CA GLU A 600 25.45 -6.04 2.08
C GLU A 600 24.39 -6.02 0.96
N LEU A 601 24.63 -5.22 -0.08
CA LEU A 601 23.73 -5.11 -1.24
C LEU A 601 23.80 -6.32 -2.18
N HIS A 602 24.81 -7.17 -2.01
CA HIS A 602 25.13 -8.28 -2.91
C HIS A 602 25.57 -9.52 -2.12
N LEU A 603 25.24 -10.72 -2.61
CA LEU A 603 25.61 -11.99 -2.00
C LEU A 603 26.86 -12.57 -2.71
N PRO A 604 28.02 -12.67 -2.05
CA PRO A 604 29.21 -13.29 -2.63
C PRO A 604 29.06 -14.82 -2.72
N PHE A 605 29.85 -15.46 -3.57
CA PHE A 605 29.78 -16.91 -3.84
C PHE A 605 29.85 -17.78 -2.58
N HIS A 606 30.72 -17.46 -1.61
CA HIS A 606 30.80 -18.22 -0.36
C HIS A 606 29.51 -18.15 0.47
N GLY A 607 28.76 -17.05 0.40
CA GLY A 607 27.45 -16.88 1.02
C GLY A 607 26.37 -17.71 0.30
N PHE A 608 26.41 -17.77 -1.03
CA PHE A 608 25.55 -18.65 -1.83
C PHE A 608 25.80 -20.14 -1.52
N VAL A 609 27.07 -20.56 -1.44
CA VAL A 609 27.46 -21.94 -1.06
C VAL A 609 26.97 -22.28 0.36
N ALA A 610 27.20 -21.40 1.34
CA ALA A 610 26.72 -21.58 2.71
C ALA A 610 25.18 -21.70 2.77
N CYS A 611 24.48 -20.85 2.01
CA CYS A 611 23.02 -20.85 1.90
C CYS A 611 22.48 -22.20 1.37
N VAL A 612 22.98 -22.67 0.23
CA VAL A 612 22.50 -23.90 -0.40
C VAL A 612 22.84 -25.13 0.45
N SER A 613 24.04 -25.22 1.00
CA SER A 613 24.45 -26.35 1.84
C SER A 613 23.60 -26.46 3.12
N ARG A 614 23.33 -25.33 3.80
CA ARG A 614 22.45 -25.31 4.97
C ARG A 614 21.02 -25.73 4.61
N LEU A 615 20.47 -25.25 3.49
CA LEU A 615 19.14 -25.63 3.03
C LEU A 615 19.04 -27.13 2.75
N ARG A 616 20.02 -27.71 2.04
CA ARG A 616 20.05 -29.15 1.76
C ARG A 616 20.01 -29.98 3.05
N LYS A 617 20.78 -29.59 4.08
CA LYS A 617 20.77 -30.29 5.37
C LYS A 617 19.44 -30.13 6.12
N LEU A 618 18.85 -28.93 6.13
CA LEU A 618 17.51 -28.69 6.69
C LEU A 618 16.43 -29.54 5.99
N PHE A 619 16.48 -29.68 4.67
CA PHE A 619 15.55 -30.52 3.93
C PHE A 619 15.77 -32.02 4.19
N ALA A 620 17.02 -32.48 4.32
CA ALA A 620 17.32 -33.85 4.70
C ALA A 620 16.81 -34.17 6.11
N LEU A 621 17.02 -33.25 7.07
CA LEU A 621 16.49 -33.34 8.43
C LEU A 621 14.96 -33.44 8.42
N PHE A 622 14.28 -32.50 7.76
CA PHE A 622 12.82 -32.46 7.67
C PHE A 622 12.25 -33.75 7.05
N LYS A 623 12.87 -34.28 5.98
CA LYS A 623 12.47 -35.56 5.38
C LYS A 623 12.64 -36.73 6.34
N SER A 624 13.73 -36.76 7.12
CA SER A 624 13.97 -37.81 8.11
C SER A 624 12.94 -37.78 9.25
N GLU A 625 12.46 -36.61 9.63
CA GLU A 625 11.48 -36.41 10.72
C GLU A 625 10.02 -36.48 10.28
N SER A 626 9.73 -36.33 8.98
CA SER A 626 8.38 -36.52 8.42
C SER A 626 7.91 -37.99 8.44
N ASN A 627 8.74 -38.92 8.90
CA ASN A 627 8.38 -40.31 9.10
C ASN A 627 7.54 -40.47 10.40
N PRO A 628 6.28 -40.97 10.33
CA PRO A 628 5.34 -40.97 11.47
C PRO A 628 5.76 -41.79 12.70
N GLU A 629 6.83 -42.58 12.61
CA GLU A 629 7.40 -43.33 13.75
C GLU A 629 8.16 -42.44 14.75
N ILE A 630 8.57 -41.22 14.37
CA ILE A 630 9.39 -40.33 15.22
C ILE A 630 8.49 -39.44 16.10
N LYS A 631 7.88 -40.04 17.13
CA LYS A 631 7.21 -39.28 18.21
C LYS A 631 8.19 -38.93 19.33
N GLY A 632 8.38 -37.63 19.57
CA GLY A 632 9.02 -37.11 20.79
C GLY A 632 10.54 -37.04 20.73
N VAL A 633 11.10 -36.17 19.88
CA VAL A 633 12.53 -35.81 19.93
C VAL A 633 12.77 -34.96 21.18
N GLU A 634 13.52 -35.48 22.16
CA GLU A 634 13.96 -34.69 23.31
C GLU A 634 14.82 -33.49 22.88
N ILE A 635 14.82 -32.41 23.69
CA ILE A 635 15.53 -31.17 23.33
C ILE A 635 17.03 -31.38 23.05
N ASN A 636 17.68 -32.33 23.73
CA ASN A 636 19.08 -32.68 23.46
C ASN A 636 19.27 -33.34 22.10
N ALA A 637 18.37 -34.24 21.69
CA ALA A 637 18.41 -34.86 20.36
C ALA A 637 18.13 -33.83 19.25
N TRP A 638 17.25 -32.85 19.50
CA TRP A 638 17.01 -31.73 18.58
C TRP A 638 18.22 -30.79 18.48
N LEU A 639 18.85 -30.44 19.61
CA LEU A 639 20.07 -29.62 19.63
C LEU A 639 21.25 -30.29 18.92
N LEU A 640 21.46 -31.59 19.14
CA LEU A 640 22.51 -32.35 18.44
C LEU A 640 22.29 -32.35 16.91
N ARG A 641 21.04 -32.50 16.46
CA ARG A 641 20.65 -32.37 15.05
C ARG A 641 20.93 -30.96 14.52
N LEU A 642 20.48 -29.92 15.23
CA LEU A 642 20.69 -28.51 14.85
C LEU A 642 22.17 -28.12 14.76
N LEU A 643 23.04 -28.65 15.61
CA LEU A 643 24.48 -28.39 15.59
C LEU A 643 25.19 -29.01 14.36
N THR A 644 24.52 -29.90 13.62
CA THR A 644 25.00 -30.44 12.33
C THR A 644 24.43 -29.69 11.12
N VAL A 645 23.85 -28.50 11.31
CA VAL A 645 23.12 -27.70 10.30
C VAL A 645 23.60 -26.24 10.25
#